data_AF-A0A443QT09-F1
#
_entry.id   AF-A0A443QT09-F1
#
_cell.length_a   1.000
_cell.length_b   1.000
_cell.length_c   1.000
_cell.angle_alpha   90.00
_cell.angle_beta   90.00
_cell.angle_gamma   90.00
#
_symmetry.space_group_name_H-M   'P 1'
#
loop_
_entity.id
_entity.type
_entity.pdbx_description
1 polymer ?
#
loop_
_entity_poly.entity_id
_entity_poly.type
_entity_poly.pdbx_seq_one_letter_code
_entity_poly.pdbx_strand_id
1 'polypeptide(L)'
;MVRLNSLLCSLIALLIEINRNSIDADRPSYNGRHQLRPKNRELLMDIQEAQLEFEKYIEKRDSNEVQVQIQIRRQVNNQCDVSVRCVESKYRTADGSCNNKQNPKWGKSMECSQRLLPPDYSDRMTRPRASLSGRPLPNARHISSQLHFQREVYGDYTHILMQWGQFLDHDMSFVPTFQSRQGVIDCCEGSGSENCFAIPIRNDDPFYSRFGRTCMGFVRSAPCLTCNVPRQQINQLTSFIDASNVYGNMANETIPLRRMDGTGKLRTSKSNRGNDLLPPSSDPQNDQCSDVENNNICFEAGDNRVNQLPALTAMHTLFLREHNRICNRLKILNPHWGEERLFQEARRIVGAEMQMITYNEFVPLVIGAKNMNAFHLWIRRSGRTTYDPNLNPSIINEFSAAAFRFGHSTVNGLFHLMDERGQTRPYLLRENYFNPFVLYNDDIDLIIRGLIGVRGHLFDRYVTDDVRNHLYKSREDRFGSDLIAFNIQRGRDHGIPGYVFYLRYCFDEQITEFAQLDAYMPREQWTRYSQLYERVEDIDLYSGGLSEYKLPDAIVGPTFACIISKQFYRLKFGDRFWFEHGDQIGSFNEGQLRELRKVSLANIICRNGDNFPEVHQRVMQVDNSNSNPVVSCSSIKDMNFNAWKE
;
A
#
# COMPACT_ATOMS: atom_id res chain seq x y z
N MET A 1 -16.76 24.80 -46.99
CA MET A 1 -16.91 23.70 -46.01
C MET A 1 -16.22 22.39 -46.43
N VAL A 2 -15.24 22.41 -47.35
CA VAL A 2 -14.38 21.24 -47.69
C VAL A 2 -12.87 21.56 -47.58
N ARG A 3 -12.50 22.76 -47.11
CA ARG A 3 -11.10 23.17 -46.88
C ARG A 3 -10.71 23.37 -45.40
N LEU A 4 -11.63 23.16 -44.46
CA LEU A 4 -11.29 23.18 -43.01
C LEU A 4 -11.01 21.79 -42.42
N ASN A 5 -11.38 20.70 -43.11
CA ASN A 5 -11.14 19.34 -42.62
C ASN A 5 -9.78 18.75 -43.00
N SER A 6 -9.07 19.30 -44.02
CA SER A 6 -7.73 18.81 -44.38
C SER A 6 -6.63 19.40 -43.49
N LEU A 7 -6.81 20.62 -42.98
CA LEU A 7 -5.85 21.27 -42.08
C LEU A 7 -5.88 20.68 -40.65
N LEU A 8 -7.04 20.16 -40.20
CA LEU A 8 -7.14 19.50 -38.90
C LEU A 8 -6.48 18.11 -38.91
N CYS A 9 -6.60 17.34 -40.00
CA CYS A 9 -5.94 16.03 -40.12
C CYS A 9 -4.41 16.15 -40.27
N SER A 10 -3.90 17.20 -40.94
CA SER A 10 -2.46 17.41 -41.07
C SER A 10 -1.81 17.93 -39.78
N LEU A 11 -2.51 18.72 -38.96
CA LEU A 11 -2.01 19.11 -37.63
C LEU A 11 -1.99 17.93 -36.64
N ILE A 12 -2.98 17.03 -36.72
CA ILE A 12 -3.02 15.82 -35.89
C ILE A 12 -1.92 14.84 -36.32
N ALA A 13 -1.63 14.70 -37.62
CA ALA A 13 -0.51 13.88 -38.10
C ALA A 13 0.86 14.45 -37.70
N LEU A 14 1.05 15.78 -37.73
CA LEU A 14 2.30 16.40 -37.28
C LEU A 14 2.48 16.34 -35.75
N LEU A 15 1.39 16.42 -34.97
CA LEU A 15 1.41 16.20 -33.52
C LEU A 15 1.66 14.73 -33.16
N ILE A 16 1.30 13.79 -34.03
CA ILE A 16 1.61 12.36 -33.86
C ILE A 16 3.05 12.04 -34.27
N GLU A 17 3.63 12.72 -35.27
CA GLU A 17 5.03 12.53 -35.68
C GLU A 17 6.06 13.28 -34.81
N ILE A 18 5.73 14.47 -34.29
CA ILE A 18 6.61 15.19 -33.34
C ILE A 18 6.69 14.45 -31.99
N ASN A 19 5.69 13.64 -31.64
CA ASN A 19 5.69 12.82 -30.42
C ASN A 19 6.36 11.44 -30.60
N ARG A 20 6.92 11.13 -31.79
CA ARG A 20 7.63 9.87 -32.06
C ARG A 20 9.16 9.97 -32.04
N ASN A 21 9.73 11.18 -32.06
CA ASN A 21 11.18 11.39 -32.17
C ASN A 21 11.86 11.96 -30.92
N SER A 22 11.22 11.88 -29.75
CA SER A 22 11.91 12.03 -28.45
C SER A 22 11.79 10.77 -27.59
N ILE A 23 11.79 9.60 -28.24
CA ILE A 23 12.08 8.33 -27.57
C ILE A 23 13.58 8.31 -27.35
N ASP A 24 14.05 9.14 -26.42
CA ASP A 24 15.23 8.75 -25.66
C ASP A 24 14.85 7.44 -24.97
N ALA A 25 15.77 6.49 -25.03
CA ALA A 25 15.69 5.23 -24.34
C ALA A 25 15.54 5.50 -22.83
N ASP A 26 14.29 5.69 -22.42
CA ASP A 26 13.87 6.10 -21.09
C ASP A 26 14.15 4.92 -20.15
N ARG A 27 15.33 5.02 -19.51
CA ARG A 27 15.70 4.25 -18.33
C ARG A 27 14.50 4.18 -17.39
N PRO A 28 14.22 3.04 -16.73
CA PRO A 28 13.25 2.99 -15.65
C PRO A 28 13.87 3.67 -14.42
N SER A 29 14.11 4.98 -14.50
CA SER A 29 14.17 5.81 -13.32
C SER A 29 12.76 5.86 -12.74
N TYR A 30 12.68 5.94 -11.42
CA TYR A 30 11.46 6.04 -10.63
C TYR A 30 10.71 7.36 -10.96
N ASN A 31 10.17 7.46 -12.17
CA ASN A 31 9.59 8.67 -12.75
C ASN A 31 8.06 8.64 -12.71
N GLY A 32 7.46 7.72 -11.94
CA GLY A 32 6.03 7.73 -11.64
C GLY A 32 5.09 7.52 -12.82
N ARG A 33 5.60 7.28 -14.06
CA ARG A 33 4.78 7.14 -15.29
C ARG A 33 3.69 6.07 -15.17
N HIS A 34 3.95 5.01 -14.42
CA HIS A 34 3.08 3.84 -14.38
C HIS A 34 2.38 3.65 -13.02
N GLN A 35 2.35 4.70 -12.19
CA GLN A 35 1.71 4.65 -10.87
C GLN A 35 0.19 4.80 -10.92
N LEU A 36 -0.39 5.18 -12.06
CA LEU A 36 -1.81 5.56 -12.15
C LEU A 36 -2.43 5.08 -13.46
N ARG A 37 -3.64 4.54 -13.39
CA ARG A 37 -4.48 4.35 -14.58
C ARG A 37 -4.84 5.71 -15.20
N PRO A 38 -4.98 5.84 -16.54
CA PRO A 38 -5.14 7.15 -17.20
C PRO A 38 -6.24 8.05 -16.62
N LYS A 39 -7.45 7.51 -16.37
CA LYS A 39 -8.56 8.29 -15.82
C LYS A 39 -8.31 8.78 -14.39
N ASN A 40 -7.63 7.97 -13.57
CA ASN A 40 -7.27 8.38 -12.21
C ASN A 40 -6.16 9.43 -12.22
N ARG A 41 -5.26 9.36 -13.21
CA ARG A 41 -4.22 10.37 -13.41
C ARG A 41 -4.81 11.73 -13.74
N GLU A 42 -5.81 11.78 -14.62
CA GLU A 42 -6.54 13.01 -14.94
C GLU A 42 -7.22 13.60 -13.70
N LEU A 43 -8.03 12.79 -13.00
CA LEU A 43 -8.70 13.22 -11.76
C LEU A 43 -7.69 13.73 -10.71
N LEU A 44 -6.56 13.04 -10.56
CA LEU A 44 -5.50 13.45 -9.65
C LEU A 44 -4.88 14.79 -10.07
N MET A 45 -4.58 15.00 -11.35
CA MET A 45 -4.04 16.28 -11.84
C MET A 45 -5.02 17.43 -11.59
N ASP A 46 -6.32 17.21 -11.79
CA ASP A 46 -7.34 18.23 -11.52
C ASP A 46 -7.38 18.61 -10.02
N ILE A 47 -7.32 17.61 -9.12
CA ILE A 47 -7.22 17.82 -7.66
C ILE A 47 -5.96 18.63 -7.30
N GLN A 48 -4.82 18.28 -7.90
CA GLN A 48 -3.54 18.92 -7.65
C GLN A 48 -3.54 20.39 -8.08
N GLU A 49 -4.06 20.68 -9.27
CA GLU A 49 -4.17 22.03 -9.82
C GLU A 49 -5.04 22.91 -8.92
N ALA A 50 -6.22 22.42 -8.53
CA ALA A 50 -7.13 23.15 -7.63
C ALA A 50 -6.48 23.49 -6.28
N GLN A 51 -5.76 22.55 -5.67
CA GLN A 51 -5.09 22.80 -4.39
C GLN A 51 -3.89 23.76 -4.54
N LEU A 52 -3.12 23.66 -5.63
CA LEU A 52 -2.01 24.59 -5.88
C LEU A 52 -2.50 26.02 -6.14
N GLU A 53 -3.62 26.19 -6.84
CA GLU A 53 -4.27 27.50 -7.02
C GLU A 53 -4.64 28.11 -5.67
N PHE A 54 -5.17 27.30 -4.74
CA PHE A 54 -5.46 27.73 -3.37
C PHE A 54 -4.19 28.12 -2.58
N GLU A 55 -3.13 27.31 -2.64
CA GLU A 55 -1.86 27.59 -1.95
C GLU A 55 -1.25 28.93 -2.42
N LYS A 56 -1.19 29.16 -3.74
CA LYS A 56 -0.72 30.43 -4.34
C LYS A 56 -1.57 31.62 -3.94
N TYR A 57 -2.88 31.41 -3.75
CA TYR A 57 -3.78 32.45 -3.28
C TYR A 57 -3.46 32.87 -1.84
N ILE A 58 -3.25 31.90 -0.93
CA ILE A 58 -2.92 32.20 0.47
C ILE A 58 -1.58 32.95 0.57
N GLU A 59 -0.56 32.55 -0.19
CA GLU A 59 0.73 33.26 -0.24
C GLU A 59 0.59 34.72 -0.69
N LYS A 60 -0.39 35.03 -1.55
CA LYS A 60 -0.66 36.39 -2.07
C LYS A 60 -1.69 37.18 -1.26
N ARG A 61 -2.24 36.60 -0.18
CA ARG A 61 -3.34 37.19 0.60
C ARG A 61 -2.95 38.45 1.38
N ASP A 62 -1.65 38.73 1.53
CA ASP A 62 -1.13 40.00 2.04
C ASP A 62 -1.08 41.13 0.99
N SER A 63 -1.62 40.92 -0.22
CA SER A 63 -1.80 41.98 -1.22
C SER A 63 -3.16 42.70 -1.07
N ASN A 64 -3.19 44.02 -1.25
CA ASN A 64 -4.34 44.93 -1.01
C ASN A 64 -5.59 44.71 -1.91
N GLU A 65 -5.70 43.60 -2.64
CA GLU A 65 -6.75 43.37 -3.66
C GLU A 65 -7.92 42.51 -3.15
N VAL A 66 -8.75 43.11 -2.29
CA VAL A 66 -9.92 42.47 -1.64
C VAL A 66 -10.93 41.83 -2.63
N GLN A 67 -11.08 42.38 -3.85
CA GLN A 67 -11.98 41.84 -4.88
C GLN A 67 -11.48 40.51 -5.46
N VAL A 68 -10.18 40.39 -5.71
CA VAL A 68 -9.53 39.14 -6.16
C VAL A 68 -9.66 38.06 -5.09
N GLN A 69 -9.56 38.44 -3.83
CA GLN A 69 -9.75 37.54 -2.69
C GLN A 69 -11.17 36.95 -2.60
N ILE A 70 -12.21 37.71 -2.95
CA ILE A 70 -13.60 37.24 -2.92
C ILE A 70 -13.90 36.31 -4.10
N GLN A 71 -13.38 36.60 -5.30
CA GLN A 71 -13.55 35.74 -6.48
C GLN A 71 -12.86 34.39 -6.32
N ILE A 72 -11.61 34.37 -5.84
CA ILE A 72 -10.86 33.13 -5.64
C ILE A 72 -11.52 32.29 -4.54
N ARG A 73 -11.95 32.90 -3.43
CA ARG A 73 -12.70 32.18 -2.38
C ARG A 73 -13.99 31.53 -2.89
N ARG A 74 -14.69 32.17 -3.85
CA ARG A 74 -15.89 31.59 -4.49
C ARG A 74 -15.55 30.44 -5.45
N GLN A 75 -14.49 30.56 -6.24
CA GLN A 75 -14.03 29.48 -7.14
C GLN A 75 -13.54 28.27 -6.36
N VAL A 76 -12.75 28.49 -5.31
CA VAL A 76 -12.27 27.46 -4.39
C VAL A 76 -13.46 26.76 -3.74
N ASN A 77 -14.39 27.48 -3.09
CA ASN A 77 -15.55 26.87 -2.42
C ASN A 77 -16.40 25.95 -3.33
N ASN A 78 -16.51 26.25 -4.62
CA ASN A 78 -17.27 25.42 -5.56
C ASN A 78 -16.56 24.09 -5.90
N GLN A 79 -15.23 24.01 -5.79
CA GLN A 79 -14.45 22.79 -6.05
C GLN A 79 -14.27 21.92 -4.78
N CYS A 80 -14.24 22.52 -3.59
CA CYS A 80 -14.02 21.78 -2.34
C CYS A 80 -15.28 21.07 -1.82
N ASP A 81 -16.47 21.64 -2.08
CA ASP A 81 -17.74 21.15 -1.52
C ASP A 81 -18.56 20.34 -2.53
N VAL A 82 -17.97 19.25 -3.05
CA VAL A 82 -18.71 18.28 -3.85
C VAL A 82 -19.61 17.46 -2.94
N SER A 83 -20.92 17.67 -3.01
CA SER A 83 -21.92 16.89 -2.27
C SER A 83 -22.00 15.46 -2.82
N VAL A 84 -21.78 14.46 -1.97
CA VAL A 84 -21.95 13.05 -2.32
C VAL A 84 -23.34 12.60 -1.87
N ARG A 85 -24.16 12.10 -2.79
CA ARG A 85 -25.49 11.56 -2.48
C ARG A 85 -25.39 10.07 -2.19
N CYS A 86 -25.88 9.66 -1.03
CA CYS A 86 -25.85 8.26 -0.63
C CYS A 86 -27.13 7.53 -1.00
N VAL A 87 -26.96 6.41 -1.69
CA VAL A 87 -28.01 5.44 -1.95
C VAL A 87 -27.88 4.32 -0.94
N GLU A 88 -29.02 3.93 -0.36
CA GLU A 88 -29.06 2.81 0.57
C GLU A 88 -28.81 1.49 -0.18
N SER A 89 -27.77 0.77 0.22
CA SER A 89 -27.34 -0.47 -0.44
C SER A 89 -26.80 -1.47 0.57
N LYS A 90 -27.01 -2.76 0.25
CA LYS A 90 -26.39 -3.90 0.94
C LYS A 90 -24.88 -3.96 0.69
N TYR A 91 -24.40 -3.40 -0.42
CA TYR A 91 -23.01 -3.50 -0.88
C TYR A 91 -22.28 -2.17 -0.77
N ARG A 92 -20.96 -2.26 -0.57
CA ARG A 92 -20.03 -1.13 -0.65
C ARG A 92 -19.99 -0.61 -2.09
N THR A 93 -19.85 0.69 -2.26
CA THR A 93 -19.47 1.26 -3.55
C THR A 93 -18.04 0.84 -3.91
N ALA A 94 -17.64 1.02 -5.17
CA ALA A 94 -16.27 0.72 -5.59
C ALA A 94 -15.25 1.70 -5.00
N ASP A 95 -15.65 2.95 -4.77
CA ASP A 95 -14.80 4.04 -4.26
C ASP A 95 -14.83 4.20 -2.74
N GLY A 96 -15.59 3.36 -2.02
CA GLY A 96 -15.75 3.45 -0.57
C GLY A 96 -16.65 4.60 -0.10
N SER A 97 -17.20 5.42 -1.01
CA SER A 97 -18.16 6.47 -0.66
C SER A 97 -19.38 5.91 0.07
N CYS A 98 -19.99 6.76 0.91
CA CYS A 98 -21.21 6.42 1.66
C CYS A 98 -21.07 5.24 2.63
N ASN A 99 -19.84 4.83 2.96
CA ASN A 99 -19.61 3.99 4.13
C ASN A 99 -20.15 4.69 5.38
N ASN A 100 -19.70 5.92 5.64
CA ASN A 100 -20.29 6.78 6.64
C ASN A 100 -21.44 7.60 6.03
N LYS A 101 -22.67 7.48 6.56
CA LYS A 101 -23.84 8.20 6.03
C LYS A 101 -23.83 9.70 6.36
N GLN A 102 -23.19 10.10 7.46
CA GLN A 102 -23.10 11.50 7.89
C GLN A 102 -21.93 12.22 7.20
N ASN A 103 -20.85 11.48 6.95
CA ASN A 103 -19.64 11.98 6.29
C ASN A 103 -19.28 11.08 5.09
N PRO A 104 -19.99 11.20 3.95
CA PRO A 104 -19.88 10.26 2.82
C PRO A 104 -18.50 10.08 2.19
N LYS A 105 -17.56 11.02 2.42
CA LYS A 105 -16.18 10.98 1.92
C LYS A 105 -15.21 10.27 2.86
N TRP A 106 -15.59 9.98 4.10
CA TRP A 106 -14.69 9.33 5.05
C TRP A 106 -14.33 7.91 4.59
N GLY A 107 -13.03 7.66 4.41
CA GLY A 107 -12.47 6.41 3.88
C GLY A 107 -12.62 6.19 2.37
N LYS A 108 -13.22 7.13 1.63
CA LYS A 108 -13.37 7.05 0.16
C LYS A 108 -12.01 7.21 -0.54
N SER A 109 -11.85 6.60 -1.70
CA SER A 109 -10.70 6.80 -2.60
C SER A 109 -10.54 8.25 -3.03
N MET A 110 -9.29 8.68 -3.26
CA MET A 110 -8.93 10.05 -3.64
C MET A 110 -9.31 11.09 -2.58
N GLU A 111 -9.24 10.73 -1.30
CA GLU A 111 -9.51 11.63 -0.18
C GLU A 111 -8.30 11.76 0.74
N CYS A 112 -8.34 12.73 1.65
CA CYS A 112 -7.19 13.09 2.46
C CYS A 112 -6.92 12.05 3.56
N SER A 113 -5.63 11.83 3.82
CA SER A 113 -5.20 11.10 5.02
C SER A 113 -5.54 11.89 6.29
N GLN A 114 -5.77 11.19 7.39
CA GLN A 114 -5.90 11.77 8.74
C GLN A 114 -4.52 11.94 9.38
N ARG A 115 -4.46 12.64 10.51
CA ARG A 115 -3.22 12.79 11.28
C ARG A 115 -3.43 12.49 12.76
N LEU A 116 -2.39 11.96 13.40
CA LEU A 116 -2.34 11.83 14.85
C LEU A 116 -1.83 13.10 15.52
N LEU A 117 -0.87 13.77 14.88
CA LEU A 117 -0.30 15.03 15.33
C LEU A 117 -0.41 16.10 14.23
N PRO A 118 -0.49 17.39 14.58
CA PRO A 118 -0.36 18.46 13.59
C PRO A 118 0.92 18.30 12.76
N PRO A 119 0.90 18.59 11.44
CA PRO A 119 2.07 18.42 10.60
C PRO A 119 3.17 19.41 10.96
N ASP A 120 4.41 18.94 10.86
CA ASP A 120 5.63 19.68 11.14
C ASP A 120 6.32 20.09 9.82
N TYR A 121 5.76 21.11 9.18
CA TYR A 121 6.36 21.78 8.01
C TYR A 121 7.22 22.96 8.46
N SER A 122 8.36 23.18 7.80
CA SER A 122 9.33 24.20 8.21
C SER A 122 8.80 25.64 8.08
N ASP A 123 7.85 25.86 7.18
CA ASP A 123 7.10 27.11 7.02
C ASP A 123 5.69 27.04 7.62
N ARG A 124 5.34 25.95 8.31
CA ARG A 124 4.00 25.62 8.83
C ARG A 124 2.92 25.52 7.75
N MET A 125 3.29 25.47 6.48
CA MET A 125 2.36 25.44 5.34
C MET A 125 2.61 24.22 4.47
N THR A 126 3.72 24.21 3.72
CA THR A 126 3.97 23.18 2.70
C THR A 126 5.43 22.77 2.60
N ARG A 127 6.42 23.56 3.05
CA ARG A 127 7.84 23.24 2.89
C ARG A 127 8.22 22.06 3.78
N PRO A 128 8.89 21.01 3.23
CA PRO A 128 9.29 19.83 3.98
C PRO A 128 9.97 20.15 5.32
N ARG A 129 9.86 19.20 6.25
CA ARG A 129 10.37 19.33 7.62
C ARG A 129 11.86 19.68 7.64
N ALA A 130 12.23 20.60 8.53
CA ALA A 130 13.61 20.96 8.86
C ALA A 130 13.90 20.60 10.34
N SER A 131 15.15 20.75 10.79
CA SER A 131 15.48 20.62 12.22
C SER A 131 14.76 21.72 13.01
N LEU A 132 14.49 21.48 14.29
CA LEU A 132 13.98 22.51 15.21
C LEU A 132 14.90 23.75 15.27
N SER A 133 16.19 23.62 14.94
CA SER A 133 17.12 24.76 14.84
C SER A 133 16.90 25.63 13.59
N GLY A 134 16.01 25.21 12.68
CA GLY A 134 15.81 25.81 11.36
C GLY A 134 16.82 25.36 10.31
N ARG A 135 17.84 24.56 10.69
CA ARG A 135 18.83 24.00 9.76
C ARG A 135 18.28 22.78 9.01
N PRO A 136 18.88 22.41 7.86
CA PRO A 136 18.51 21.18 7.16
C PRO A 136 18.71 19.94 8.04
N LEU A 137 17.75 19.00 7.98
CA LEU A 137 17.90 17.68 8.58
C LEU A 137 19.04 16.88 7.91
N PRO A 138 19.64 15.89 8.60
CA PRO A 138 20.70 15.07 8.02
C PRO A 138 20.22 14.37 6.75
N ASN A 139 21.12 14.19 5.78
CA ASN A 139 20.78 13.60 4.49
C ASN A 139 20.19 12.18 4.65
N ALA A 140 19.05 11.92 4.01
CA ALA A 140 18.31 10.66 4.15
C ALA A 140 19.11 9.43 3.71
N ARG A 141 19.91 9.54 2.64
CA ARG A 141 20.81 8.46 2.19
C ARG A 141 21.96 8.24 3.17
N HIS A 142 22.49 9.31 3.74
CA HIS A 142 23.52 9.19 4.78
C HIS A 142 22.98 8.42 5.99
N ILE A 143 21.78 8.77 6.50
CA ILE A 143 21.10 8.01 7.57
C ILE A 143 20.93 6.53 7.17
N SER A 144 20.38 6.26 5.99
CA SER A 144 20.19 4.89 5.48
C SER A 144 21.49 4.07 5.50
N SER A 145 22.59 4.63 4.98
CA SER A 145 23.87 3.93 4.91
C SER A 145 24.57 3.73 6.26
N GLN A 146 24.37 4.62 7.23
CA GLN A 146 25.04 4.57 8.54
C GLN A 146 24.25 3.77 9.59
N LEU A 147 22.91 3.80 9.52
CA LEU A 147 22.02 3.17 10.50
C LEU A 147 21.30 1.93 9.98
N HIS A 148 20.99 1.86 8.69
CA HIS A 148 20.11 0.83 8.13
C HIS A 148 20.81 -0.10 7.13
N PHE A 149 22.10 -0.35 7.34
CA PHE A 149 22.90 -1.24 6.50
C PHE A 149 22.43 -2.71 6.59
N GLN A 150 22.83 -3.51 5.61
CA GLN A 150 22.45 -4.92 5.56
C GLN A 150 23.08 -5.74 6.70
N ARG A 151 22.23 -6.52 7.37
CA ARG A 151 22.59 -7.63 8.23
C ARG A 151 21.49 -8.67 8.12
N GLU A 152 21.87 -9.94 8.03
CA GLU A 152 20.90 -11.03 7.92
C GLU A 152 20.59 -11.57 9.32
N VAL A 153 19.38 -11.26 9.78
CA VAL A 153 18.81 -11.80 11.01
C VAL A 153 17.39 -12.22 10.69
N TYR A 154 17.00 -13.41 11.11
CA TYR A 154 15.68 -13.99 10.79
C TYR A 154 14.78 -13.96 12.02
N GLY A 155 13.49 -13.70 11.81
CA GLY A 155 12.47 -13.73 12.86
C GLY A 155 11.82 -15.11 13.04
N ASP A 156 10.95 -15.21 14.05
CA ASP A 156 10.14 -16.40 14.34
C ASP A 156 8.79 -16.38 13.61
N TYR A 157 8.80 -15.88 12.38
CA TYR A 157 7.66 -15.84 11.45
C TYR A 157 8.14 -16.19 10.04
N THR A 158 7.23 -16.69 9.23
CA THR A 158 7.51 -17.04 7.84
C THR A 158 7.51 -15.79 6.96
N HIS A 159 8.10 -15.91 5.78
CA HIS A 159 8.21 -14.79 4.84
C HIS A 159 6.84 -14.34 4.30
N ILE A 160 5.80 -15.18 4.37
CA ILE A 160 4.43 -14.79 3.99
C ILE A 160 3.85 -13.68 4.89
N LEU A 161 4.35 -13.49 6.11
CA LEU A 161 3.92 -12.36 6.96
C LEU A 161 4.26 -11.02 6.30
N MET A 162 5.49 -10.88 5.77
CA MET A 162 5.90 -9.71 5.01
C MET A 162 5.01 -9.55 3.77
N GLN A 163 4.79 -10.64 3.04
CA GLN A 163 4.02 -10.60 1.80
C GLN A 163 2.54 -10.25 2.02
N TRP A 164 1.93 -10.76 3.10
CA TRP A 164 0.58 -10.38 3.52
C TRP A 164 0.51 -8.91 3.90
N GLY A 165 1.49 -8.41 4.66
CA GLY A 165 1.59 -7.00 5.04
C GLY A 165 1.61 -6.09 3.81
N GLN A 166 2.40 -6.43 2.79
CA GLN A 166 2.42 -5.69 1.52
C GLN A 166 1.09 -5.77 0.76
N PHE A 167 0.54 -6.98 0.60
CA PHE A 167 -0.74 -7.19 -0.09
C PHE A 167 -1.87 -6.41 0.59
N LEU A 168 -1.88 -6.36 1.91
CA LEU A 168 -2.83 -5.63 2.74
C LEU A 168 -2.61 -4.10 2.70
N ASP A 169 -1.37 -3.60 2.74
CA ASP A 169 -1.08 -2.17 2.54
C ASP A 169 -1.66 -1.68 1.21
N HIS A 170 -1.54 -2.52 0.18
CA HIS A 170 -2.03 -2.24 -1.16
C HIS A 170 -3.56 -2.26 -1.29
N ASP A 171 -4.29 -2.69 -0.27
CA ASP A 171 -5.75 -2.58 -0.19
C ASP A 171 -6.21 -1.24 0.39
N MET A 172 -5.39 -0.63 1.26
CA MET A 172 -5.85 0.48 2.09
C MET A 172 -5.15 1.81 1.82
N SER A 173 -3.92 1.78 1.30
CA SER A 173 -3.06 2.96 1.21
C SER A 173 -2.23 3.02 -0.07
N PHE A 174 -2.35 4.13 -0.80
CA PHE A 174 -1.42 4.53 -1.84
C PHE A 174 -1.39 6.05 -1.94
N VAL A 175 -0.22 6.64 -1.66
CA VAL A 175 -0.01 8.08 -1.81
C VAL A 175 0.77 8.32 -3.10
N PRO A 176 0.11 8.81 -4.17
CA PRO A 176 0.77 9.03 -5.45
C PRO A 176 1.74 10.23 -5.38
N THR A 177 2.75 10.23 -6.24
CA THR A 177 3.59 11.42 -6.44
C THR A 177 2.83 12.50 -7.22
N PHE A 178 3.27 13.75 -7.07
CA PHE A 178 2.77 14.86 -7.90
C PHE A 178 2.93 14.53 -9.40
N GLN A 179 1.93 14.90 -10.20
CA GLN A 179 1.88 14.63 -11.64
C GLN A 179 1.86 15.96 -12.40
N SER A 180 2.70 16.12 -13.42
CA SER A 180 2.69 17.30 -14.27
C SER A 180 2.04 16.99 -15.63
N ARG A 181 1.23 17.94 -16.14
CA ARG A 181 0.76 17.91 -17.53
C ARG A 181 1.88 18.14 -18.54
N GLN A 182 2.99 18.74 -18.11
CA GLN A 182 4.19 18.97 -18.93
C GLN A 182 5.06 17.71 -19.07
N GLY A 183 4.64 16.59 -18.48
CA GLY A 183 5.34 15.32 -18.57
C GLY A 183 6.02 14.93 -17.25
N VAL A 184 7.13 14.21 -17.39
CA VAL A 184 7.84 13.61 -16.26
C VAL A 184 8.71 14.64 -15.55
N ILE A 185 8.73 14.59 -14.22
CA ILE A 185 9.54 15.48 -13.40
C ILE A 185 10.85 14.76 -13.04
N ASP A 186 11.96 15.19 -13.64
CA ASP A 186 13.30 14.80 -13.19
C ASP A 186 13.84 15.82 -12.18
N CYS A 187 14.09 15.37 -10.95
CA CYS A 187 14.58 16.22 -9.87
C CYS A 187 16.10 16.27 -9.74
N CYS A 188 16.85 15.47 -10.49
CA CYS A 188 18.30 15.53 -10.53
C CYS A 188 18.83 16.38 -11.68
N GLU A 189 18.09 16.46 -12.79
CA GLU A 189 18.49 17.20 -13.99
C GLU A 189 17.90 18.63 -14.07
N GLY A 190 17.30 19.10 -12.97
CA GLY A 190 16.92 20.50 -12.83
C GLY A 190 15.66 20.88 -13.60
N SER A 191 14.59 20.08 -13.51
CA SER A 191 13.26 20.39 -14.08
C SER A 191 12.63 21.72 -13.65
N GLY A 192 13.22 22.44 -12.68
CA GLY A 192 12.69 23.70 -12.15
C GLY A 192 11.39 23.55 -11.35
N SER A 193 10.92 22.32 -11.14
CA SER A 193 9.68 22.05 -10.41
C SER A 193 9.84 22.29 -8.91
N GLU A 194 8.94 23.09 -8.32
CA GLU A 194 8.83 23.29 -6.86
C GLU A 194 8.43 22.00 -6.12
N ASN A 195 7.95 20.99 -6.83
CA ASN A 195 7.63 19.67 -6.29
C ASN A 195 8.83 18.71 -6.26
N CYS A 196 10.04 19.19 -6.58
CA CYS A 196 11.25 18.42 -6.42
C CYS A 196 11.81 18.49 -5.00
N PHE A 197 12.12 17.33 -4.43
CA PHE A 197 12.76 17.20 -3.13
C PHE A 197 13.82 16.08 -3.15
N ALA A 198 14.70 16.16 -4.16
CA ALA A 198 15.76 15.20 -4.44
C ALA A 198 16.65 14.93 -3.21
N ILE A 199 17.26 13.74 -3.19
CA ILE A 199 18.20 13.34 -2.14
C ILE A 199 19.62 13.45 -2.73
N PRO A 200 20.42 14.44 -2.32
CA PRO A 200 21.82 14.52 -2.74
C PRO A 200 22.58 13.27 -2.30
N ILE A 201 23.44 12.74 -3.16
CA ILE A 201 24.37 11.67 -2.82
C ILE A 201 25.74 12.29 -2.63
N ARG A 202 26.36 11.98 -1.49
CA ARG A 202 27.68 12.50 -1.14
C ARG A 202 28.77 11.79 -1.94
N ASN A 203 29.87 12.48 -2.21
CA ASN A 203 31.03 11.91 -2.91
C ASN A 203 31.70 10.76 -2.13
N ASP A 204 31.50 10.71 -0.81
CA ASP A 204 31.97 9.65 0.10
C ASP A 204 30.89 8.58 0.38
N ASP A 205 29.76 8.54 -0.36
CA ASP A 205 28.76 7.48 -0.18
C ASP A 205 29.41 6.10 -0.40
N PRO A 206 29.22 5.13 0.51
CA PRO A 206 29.94 3.87 0.45
C PRO A 206 29.61 3.01 -0.79
N PHE A 207 28.49 3.24 -1.46
CA PHE A 207 28.01 2.44 -2.60
C PHE A 207 27.94 3.28 -3.88
N TYR A 208 27.19 4.38 -3.87
CA TYR A 208 26.85 5.15 -5.07
C TYR A 208 28.02 5.95 -5.64
N SER A 209 29.03 6.31 -4.83
CA SER A 209 30.23 7.02 -5.28
C SER A 209 31.00 6.24 -6.37
N ARG A 210 31.00 4.90 -6.29
CA ARG A 210 31.64 4.00 -7.25
C ARG A 210 31.01 4.04 -8.65
N PHE A 211 29.81 4.59 -8.74
CA PHE A 211 29.05 4.75 -9.99
C PHE A 211 28.95 6.22 -10.43
N GLY A 212 29.65 7.15 -9.75
CA GLY A 212 29.59 8.58 -10.05
C GLY A 212 28.21 9.20 -9.82
N ARG A 213 27.33 8.56 -9.03
CA ARG A 213 25.97 9.04 -8.82
C ARG A 213 25.96 10.10 -7.71
N THR A 214 25.41 11.27 -8.02
CA THR A 214 25.40 12.46 -7.12
C THR A 214 24.01 12.84 -6.61
N CYS A 215 22.95 12.20 -7.10
CA CYS A 215 21.56 12.54 -6.74
C CYS A 215 20.63 11.34 -6.88
N MET A 216 19.66 11.18 -5.97
CA MET A 216 18.48 10.35 -6.19
C MET A 216 17.26 11.24 -6.39
N GLY A 217 16.57 11.05 -7.52
CA GLY A 217 15.37 11.82 -7.85
C GLY A 217 14.25 11.50 -6.86
N PHE A 218 13.57 12.53 -6.37
CA PHE A 218 12.46 12.37 -5.45
C PHE A 218 11.44 13.48 -5.72
N VAL A 219 10.26 13.07 -6.19
CA VAL A 219 9.12 13.95 -6.41
C VAL A 219 8.22 13.89 -5.16
N ARG A 220 7.80 15.07 -4.70
CA ARG A 220 6.88 15.22 -3.56
C ARG A 220 5.54 14.52 -3.84
N SER A 221 4.91 14.06 -2.77
CA SER A 221 3.59 13.44 -2.83
C SER A 221 2.54 14.44 -3.29
N ALA A 222 1.55 13.96 -4.04
CA ALA A 222 0.41 14.75 -4.45
C ALA A 222 -0.32 15.32 -3.22
N PRO A 223 -0.66 16.62 -3.21
CA PRO A 223 -1.50 17.16 -2.16
C PRO A 223 -2.95 16.67 -2.33
N CYS A 224 -3.68 16.66 -1.22
CA CYS A 224 -5.11 16.48 -1.21
C CYS A 224 -5.81 17.85 -1.35
N LEU A 225 -6.97 17.87 -2.01
CA LEU A 225 -7.83 19.06 -2.08
C LEU A 225 -8.54 19.25 -0.74
N THR A 226 -7.90 20.00 0.15
CA THR A 226 -8.51 20.43 1.42
C THR A 226 -8.98 21.88 1.37
N CYS A 227 -8.45 22.65 0.41
CA CYS A 227 -8.66 24.09 0.35
C CYS A 227 -8.30 24.77 1.67
N ASN A 228 -7.28 24.22 2.33
CA ASN A 228 -6.74 24.70 3.58
C ASN A 228 -5.24 24.44 3.63
N VAL A 229 -4.58 25.10 4.57
CA VAL A 229 -3.20 24.83 4.98
C VAL A 229 -3.22 24.42 6.46
N PRO A 230 -2.27 23.60 6.93
CA PRO A 230 -1.12 23.03 6.22
C PRO A 230 -1.44 21.88 5.24
N ARG A 231 -0.54 21.63 4.28
CA ARG A 231 -0.65 20.61 3.22
C ARG A 231 -1.03 19.23 3.78
N GLN A 232 -1.98 18.58 3.12
CA GLN A 232 -2.35 17.18 3.38
C GLN A 232 -2.06 16.33 2.15
N GLN A 233 -1.78 15.04 2.35
CA GLN A 233 -1.55 14.10 1.25
C GLN A 233 -2.81 13.29 0.96
N ILE A 234 -3.02 13.03 -0.31
CA ILE A 234 -4.14 12.23 -0.81
C ILE A 234 -3.84 10.73 -0.66
N ASN A 235 -4.83 9.97 -0.22
CA ASN A 235 -4.84 8.52 -0.39
C ASN A 235 -5.68 8.20 -1.63
N GLN A 236 -5.07 7.57 -2.62
CA GLN A 236 -5.77 7.18 -3.85
C GLN A 236 -6.69 5.98 -3.64
N LEU A 237 -6.40 5.10 -2.67
CA LEU A 237 -7.20 3.90 -2.44
C LEU A 237 -8.36 4.18 -1.50
N THR A 238 -9.34 3.27 -1.47
CA THR A 238 -10.26 3.24 -0.34
C THR A 238 -9.46 2.93 0.93
N SER A 239 -9.88 3.46 2.09
CA SER A 239 -9.16 3.19 3.35
C SER A 239 -9.55 1.84 3.97
N PHE A 240 -10.63 1.21 3.51
CA PHE A 240 -11.19 0.01 4.13
C PHE A 240 -10.36 -1.22 3.77
N ILE A 241 -10.48 -2.27 4.59
CA ILE A 241 -10.06 -3.61 4.17
C ILE A 241 -11.25 -4.21 3.43
N ASP A 242 -11.34 -3.96 2.13
CA ASP A 242 -12.48 -4.33 1.29
C ASP A 242 -12.10 -5.02 -0.02
N ALA A 243 -10.82 -5.43 -0.12
CA ALA A 243 -10.23 -6.11 -1.27
C ALA A 243 -10.25 -5.26 -2.55
N SER A 244 -10.22 -3.93 -2.44
CA SER A 244 -9.96 -3.02 -3.55
C SER A 244 -8.64 -3.32 -4.28
N ASN A 245 -7.65 -3.93 -3.64
CA ASN A 245 -6.46 -4.46 -4.33
C ASN A 245 -6.77 -5.59 -5.34
N VAL A 246 -7.91 -6.27 -5.19
CA VAL A 246 -8.46 -7.25 -6.14
C VAL A 246 -9.46 -6.59 -7.11
N TYR A 247 -10.31 -5.68 -6.61
CA TYR A 247 -11.49 -5.18 -7.33
C TYR A 247 -11.37 -3.77 -7.93
N GLY A 248 -10.29 -3.05 -7.66
CA GLY A 248 -10.13 -1.64 -8.00
C GLY A 248 -10.83 -0.70 -7.01
N ASN A 249 -10.58 0.59 -7.17
CA ASN A 249 -10.99 1.65 -6.25
C ASN A 249 -12.06 2.56 -6.84
N MET A 250 -12.51 2.28 -8.06
CA MET A 250 -13.54 3.04 -8.76
C MET A 250 -14.29 2.11 -9.72
N ALA A 251 -15.55 2.44 -10.03
CA ALA A 251 -16.37 1.59 -10.90
C ALA A 251 -15.76 1.40 -12.31
N ASN A 252 -15.04 2.41 -12.82
CA ASN A 252 -14.33 2.35 -14.10
C ASN A 252 -13.10 1.41 -14.06
N GLU A 253 -12.62 1.01 -12.89
CA GLU A 253 -11.57 -0.01 -12.71
C GLU A 253 -12.16 -1.38 -12.43
N THR A 254 -13.23 -1.43 -11.63
CA THR A 254 -13.89 -2.69 -11.26
C THR A 254 -14.56 -3.37 -12.44
N ILE A 255 -15.25 -2.60 -13.30
CA ILE A 255 -16.02 -3.17 -14.42
C ILE A 255 -15.11 -3.90 -15.43
N PRO A 256 -13.99 -3.33 -15.91
CA PRO A 256 -13.09 -4.01 -16.85
C PRO A 256 -12.41 -5.28 -16.32
N LEU A 257 -12.32 -5.45 -14.99
CA LEU A 257 -11.78 -6.66 -14.37
C LEU A 257 -12.76 -7.83 -14.38
N ARG A 258 -14.06 -7.58 -14.63
CA ARG A 258 -15.12 -8.59 -14.66
C ARG A 258 -15.25 -9.25 -16.02
N ARG A 259 -15.69 -10.52 -16.02
CA ARG A 259 -15.88 -11.31 -17.25
C ARG A 259 -17.11 -10.87 -18.07
N MET A 260 -18.12 -10.32 -17.41
CA MET A 260 -19.37 -9.82 -18.02
C MET A 260 -20.10 -10.88 -18.89
N ASP A 261 -20.15 -12.13 -18.41
CA ASP A 261 -20.71 -13.29 -19.12
C ASP A 261 -21.85 -14.01 -18.36
N GLY A 262 -22.43 -13.36 -17.35
CA GLY A 262 -23.47 -13.92 -16.49
C GLY A 262 -22.96 -14.67 -15.26
N THR A 263 -21.66 -14.97 -15.17
CA THR A 263 -21.11 -15.80 -14.08
C THR A 263 -20.75 -15.03 -12.80
N GLY A 264 -20.69 -13.70 -12.89
CA GLY A 264 -20.24 -12.83 -11.79
C GLY A 264 -18.73 -12.88 -11.53
N LYS A 265 -17.96 -13.58 -12.36
CA LYS A 265 -16.52 -13.82 -12.19
C LYS A 265 -15.65 -12.65 -12.63
N LEU A 266 -14.43 -12.61 -12.11
CA LEU A 266 -13.31 -11.85 -12.65
C LEU A 266 -12.72 -12.54 -13.89
N ARG A 267 -12.17 -11.74 -14.80
CA ARG A 267 -11.42 -12.21 -15.98
C ARG A 267 -10.17 -12.95 -15.52
N THR A 268 -9.78 -13.98 -16.27
CA THR A 268 -8.55 -14.73 -16.04
C THR A 268 -7.79 -14.88 -17.35
N SER A 269 -6.51 -15.22 -17.22
CA SER A 269 -5.72 -15.81 -18.29
C SER A 269 -5.28 -17.22 -17.89
N LYS A 270 -4.52 -17.89 -18.75
CA LYS A 270 -4.01 -19.24 -18.49
C LYS A 270 -2.49 -19.22 -18.44
N SER A 271 -1.91 -19.96 -17.49
CA SER A 271 -0.51 -20.34 -17.55
C SER A 271 -0.26 -21.34 -18.69
N ASN A 272 1.00 -21.58 -19.02
CA ASN A 272 1.41 -22.62 -19.98
C ASN A 272 1.01 -24.04 -19.52
N ARG A 273 0.68 -24.21 -18.24
CA ARG A 273 0.16 -25.46 -17.64
C ARG A 273 -1.37 -25.52 -17.61
N GLY A 274 -2.08 -24.46 -18.02
CA GLY A 274 -3.54 -24.39 -18.05
C GLY A 274 -4.21 -23.88 -16.76
N ASN A 275 -3.41 -23.48 -15.75
CA ASN A 275 -3.90 -22.94 -14.49
C ASN A 275 -4.36 -21.48 -14.65
N ASP A 276 -5.39 -21.07 -13.91
CA ASP A 276 -5.91 -19.71 -13.99
C ASP A 276 -4.91 -18.70 -13.40
N LEU A 277 -4.58 -17.66 -14.17
CA LEU A 277 -3.79 -16.52 -13.73
C LEU A 277 -4.62 -15.24 -13.81
N LEU A 278 -4.09 -14.16 -13.26
CA LEU A 278 -4.61 -12.81 -13.48
C LEU A 278 -4.74 -12.50 -14.98
N PRO A 279 -5.67 -11.62 -15.39
CA PRO A 279 -5.75 -11.18 -16.78
C PRO A 279 -4.47 -10.42 -17.18
N PRO A 280 -4.08 -10.46 -18.48
CA PRO A 280 -2.98 -9.63 -18.96
C PRO A 280 -3.36 -8.15 -18.93
N SER A 281 -2.36 -7.29 -18.82
CA SER A 281 -2.45 -5.84 -18.93
C SER A 281 -3.27 -5.43 -20.16
N SER A 282 -4.20 -4.51 -19.96
CA SER A 282 -4.98 -3.91 -21.06
C SER A 282 -4.17 -2.90 -21.88
N ASP A 283 -3.00 -2.48 -21.41
CA ASP A 283 -2.14 -1.48 -22.06
C ASP A 283 -0.66 -1.92 -22.00
N PRO A 284 -0.30 -3.02 -22.68
CA PRO A 284 1.03 -3.62 -22.59
C PRO A 284 2.13 -2.80 -23.24
N GLN A 285 1.81 -1.75 -24.02
CA GLN A 285 2.80 -0.83 -24.57
C GLN A 285 3.24 0.23 -23.56
N ASN A 286 2.45 0.48 -22.52
CA ASN A 286 2.66 1.58 -21.57
C ASN A 286 2.66 1.10 -20.10
N ASP A 287 2.92 -0.18 -19.83
CA ASP A 287 3.05 -0.69 -18.48
C ASP A 287 4.53 -0.87 -18.05
N GLN A 288 4.76 -1.44 -16.86
CA GLN A 288 6.09 -1.45 -16.22
C GLN A 288 6.96 -2.65 -16.60
N CYS A 289 6.40 -3.69 -17.21
CA CYS A 289 7.09 -4.97 -17.38
C CYS A 289 6.85 -5.67 -18.70
N SER A 290 5.81 -5.33 -19.46
CA SER A 290 5.45 -6.05 -20.67
C SER A 290 6.56 -5.94 -21.71
N ASP A 291 6.94 -7.11 -22.21
CA ASP A 291 7.76 -7.29 -23.40
C ASP A 291 6.87 -7.97 -24.44
N VAL A 292 6.25 -7.12 -25.26
CA VAL A 292 5.26 -7.52 -26.28
C VAL A 292 5.92 -8.37 -27.37
N GLU A 293 7.20 -8.16 -27.66
CA GLU A 293 7.94 -8.89 -28.69
C GLU A 293 8.14 -10.36 -28.28
N ASN A 294 8.43 -10.60 -27.00
CA ASN A 294 8.59 -11.94 -26.44
C ASN A 294 7.31 -12.51 -25.81
N ASN A 295 6.16 -11.87 -26.03
CA ASN A 295 4.85 -12.27 -25.51
C ASN A 295 4.82 -12.42 -23.96
N ASN A 296 5.62 -11.61 -23.27
CA ASN A 296 5.66 -11.55 -21.81
C ASN A 296 4.83 -10.33 -21.38
N ILE A 297 3.57 -10.52 -21.02
CA ILE A 297 2.67 -9.42 -20.71
C ILE A 297 2.50 -9.28 -19.19
N CYS A 298 2.54 -8.07 -18.64
CA CYS A 298 2.23 -7.82 -17.24
C CYS A 298 0.82 -8.30 -16.88
N PHE A 299 0.56 -8.52 -15.60
CA PHE A 299 -0.78 -8.81 -15.10
C PHE A 299 -1.56 -7.54 -14.72
N GLU A 300 -2.89 -7.62 -14.82
CA GLU A 300 -3.81 -6.58 -14.35
C GLU A 300 -4.59 -7.09 -13.12
N ALA A 301 -4.74 -6.24 -12.10
CA ALA A 301 -5.56 -6.48 -10.92
C ALA A 301 -6.16 -5.15 -10.41
N GLY A 302 -6.86 -5.16 -9.28
CA GLY A 302 -7.42 -3.95 -8.67
C GLY A 302 -6.38 -2.88 -8.34
N ASP A 303 -5.24 -3.28 -7.78
CA ASP A 303 -4.08 -2.42 -7.52
C ASP A 303 -3.03 -2.53 -8.64
N ASN A 304 -2.46 -1.39 -9.04
CA ASN A 304 -1.52 -1.31 -10.17
C ASN A 304 -0.09 -1.75 -9.83
N ARG A 305 0.22 -1.97 -8.54
CA ARG A 305 1.52 -2.48 -8.10
C ARG A 305 1.56 -4.01 -8.11
N VAL A 306 0.54 -4.69 -8.63
CA VAL A 306 0.43 -6.16 -8.69
C VAL A 306 1.68 -6.87 -9.26
N ASN A 307 2.41 -6.23 -10.18
CA ASN A 307 3.62 -6.78 -10.80
C ASN A 307 4.92 -6.42 -10.08
N GLN A 308 4.88 -5.71 -8.94
CA GLN A 308 6.08 -5.19 -8.26
C GLN A 308 7.11 -6.29 -7.96
N LEU A 309 6.63 -7.48 -7.57
CA LEU A 309 7.44 -8.69 -7.40
C LEU A 309 6.56 -9.95 -7.55
N PRO A 310 7.12 -11.11 -7.97
CA PRO A 310 6.34 -12.32 -8.25
C PRO A 310 5.47 -12.82 -7.10
N ALA A 311 5.97 -12.74 -5.86
CA ALA A 311 5.22 -13.13 -4.67
C ALA A 311 3.97 -12.26 -4.41
N LEU A 312 3.98 -10.97 -4.76
CA LEU A 312 2.79 -10.14 -4.69
C LEU A 312 1.78 -10.57 -5.76
N THR A 313 2.23 -10.78 -6.99
CA THR A 313 1.38 -11.28 -8.09
C THR A 313 0.73 -12.63 -7.75
N ALA A 314 1.45 -13.52 -7.06
CA ALA A 314 0.91 -14.79 -6.58
C ALA A 314 -0.23 -14.59 -5.56
N MET A 315 -0.09 -13.64 -4.63
CA MET A 315 -1.16 -13.30 -3.68
C MET A 315 -2.41 -12.75 -4.39
N HIS A 316 -2.24 -11.83 -5.36
CA HIS A 316 -3.36 -11.34 -6.17
C HIS A 316 -4.05 -12.48 -6.94
N THR A 317 -3.27 -13.42 -7.49
CA THR A 317 -3.80 -14.60 -8.20
C THR A 317 -4.64 -15.48 -7.26
N LEU A 318 -4.17 -15.73 -6.02
CA LEU A 318 -4.92 -16.51 -5.02
C LEU A 318 -6.29 -15.90 -4.73
N PHE A 319 -6.37 -14.60 -4.50
CA PHE A 319 -7.64 -13.94 -4.16
C PHE A 319 -8.57 -13.75 -5.36
N LEU A 320 -8.02 -13.63 -6.57
CA LEU A 320 -8.83 -13.72 -7.79
C LEU A 320 -9.47 -15.11 -7.93
N ARG A 321 -8.70 -16.17 -7.67
CA ARG A 321 -9.20 -17.55 -7.73
C ARG A 321 -10.27 -17.79 -6.68
N GLU A 322 -10.09 -17.25 -5.47
CA GLU A 322 -11.10 -17.36 -4.39
C GLU A 322 -12.42 -16.69 -4.80
N HIS A 323 -12.37 -15.49 -5.38
CA HIS A 323 -13.58 -14.83 -5.89
C HIS A 323 -14.32 -15.73 -6.91
N ASN A 324 -13.59 -16.25 -7.90
CA ASN A 324 -14.19 -17.08 -8.95
C ASN A 324 -14.73 -18.41 -8.40
N ARG A 325 -14.07 -18.99 -7.39
CA ARG A 325 -14.53 -20.17 -6.65
C ARG A 325 -15.84 -19.90 -5.91
N ILE A 326 -15.92 -18.77 -5.20
CA ILE A 326 -17.14 -18.34 -4.50
C ILE A 326 -18.29 -18.12 -5.47
N CYS A 327 -18.08 -17.44 -6.60
CA CYS A 327 -19.10 -17.25 -7.63
C CYS A 327 -19.69 -18.59 -8.12
N ASN A 328 -18.84 -19.60 -8.37
CA ASN A 328 -19.30 -20.94 -8.73
C ASN A 328 -20.19 -21.57 -7.64
N ARG A 329 -19.74 -21.53 -6.38
CA ARG A 329 -20.49 -22.09 -5.24
C ARG A 329 -21.84 -21.42 -5.07
N LEU A 330 -21.88 -20.09 -5.12
CA LEU A 330 -23.11 -19.31 -4.99
C LEU A 330 -24.07 -19.55 -6.15
N LYS A 331 -23.58 -19.69 -7.40
CA LYS A 331 -24.44 -19.98 -8.54
C LYS A 331 -25.08 -21.37 -8.47
N ILE A 332 -24.37 -22.37 -7.96
CA ILE A 332 -24.92 -23.71 -7.73
C ILE A 332 -26.02 -23.67 -6.67
N LEU A 333 -25.78 -22.94 -5.57
CA LEU A 333 -26.73 -22.86 -4.45
C LEU A 333 -27.95 -22.00 -4.78
N ASN A 334 -27.75 -20.91 -5.52
CA ASN A 334 -28.76 -19.93 -5.89
C ASN A 334 -28.82 -19.77 -7.43
N PRO A 335 -29.38 -20.74 -8.18
CA PRO A 335 -29.42 -20.68 -9.64
C PRO A 335 -30.12 -19.44 -10.20
N HIS A 336 -31.04 -18.85 -9.42
CA HIS A 336 -31.80 -17.66 -9.77
C HIS A 336 -31.00 -16.34 -9.64
N TRP A 337 -29.84 -16.34 -8.98
CA TRP A 337 -29.01 -15.13 -8.88
C TRP A 337 -28.40 -14.76 -10.24
N GLY A 338 -28.56 -13.49 -10.61
CA GLY A 338 -27.93 -12.88 -11.78
C GLY A 338 -26.48 -12.46 -11.52
N GLU A 339 -25.80 -12.03 -12.58
CA GLU A 339 -24.37 -11.70 -12.57
C GLU A 339 -23.98 -10.71 -11.46
N GLU A 340 -24.70 -9.60 -11.35
CA GLU A 340 -24.38 -8.54 -10.39
C GLU A 340 -24.48 -9.03 -8.94
N ARG A 341 -25.51 -9.84 -8.64
CA ARG A 341 -25.69 -10.41 -7.30
C ARG A 341 -24.55 -11.38 -6.96
N LEU A 342 -24.15 -12.24 -7.91
CA LEU A 342 -23.02 -13.16 -7.73
C LEU A 342 -21.71 -12.40 -7.45
N PHE A 343 -21.41 -11.41 -8.30
CA PHE A 343 -20.21 -10.59 -8.16
C PHE A 343 -20.17 -9.88 -6.81
N GLN A 344 -21.26 -9.21 -6.42
CA GLN A 344 -21.28 -8.42 -5.18
C GLN A 344 -21.26 -9.29 -3.91
N GLU A 345 -21.94 -10.45 -3.89
CA GLU A 345 -21.83 -11.37 -2.74
C GLU A 345 -20.43 -11.99 -2.65
N ALA A 346 -19.83 -12.38 -3.78
CA ALA A 346 -18.46 -12.90 -3.78
C ALA A 346 -17.45 -11.83 -3.32
N ARG A 347 -17.53 -10.60 -3.86
CA ARG A 347 -16.72 -9.45 -3.42
C ARG A 347 -16.87 -9.20 -1.92
N ARG A 348 -18.10 -9.22 -1.41
CA ARG A 348 -18.41 -9.02 0.01
C ARG A 348 -17.84 -10.13 0.90
N ILE A 349 -17.88 -11.39 0.45
CA ILE A 349 -17.28 -12.52 1.17
C ILE A 349 -15.76 -12.39 1.18
N VAL A 350 -15.12 -12.15 0.03
CA VAL A 350 -13.65 -11.99 -0.04
C VAL A 350 -13.14 -10.84 0.84
N GLY A 351 -13.85 -9.70 0.87
CA GLY A 351 -13.51 -8.61 1.79
C GLY A 351 -13.59 -9.05 3.26
N ALA A 352 -14.61 -9.84 3.63
CA ALA A 352 -14.74 -10.39 4.97
C ALA A 352 -13.66 -11.45 5.29
N GLU A 353 -13.23 -12.25 4.30
CA GLU A 353 -12.12 -13.20 4.45
C GLU A 353 -10.80 -12.45 4.71
N MET A 354 -10.50 -11.39 3.96
CA MET A 354 -9.33 -10.55 4.21
C MET A 354 -9.37 -9.87 5.58
N GLN A 355 -10.53 -9.37 6.00
CA GLN A 355 -10.74 -8.83 7.35
C GLN A 355 -10.50 -9.90 8.43
N MET A 356 -11.05 -11.10 8.26
CA MET A 356 -10.87 -12.21 9.18
C MET A 356 -9.39 -12.60 9.32
N ILE A 357 -8.70 -12.87 8.21
CA ILE A 357 -7.28 -13.24 8.20
C ILE A 357 -6.43 -12.13 8.84
N THR A 358 -6.70 -10.88 8.49
CA THR A 358 -5.93 -9.74 9.00
C THR A 358 -6.02 -9.62 10.52
N TYR A 359 -7.22 -9.63 11.10
CA TYR A 359 -7.39 -9.41 12.54
C TYR A 359 -7.19 -10.67 13.38
N ASN A 360 -7.29 -11.86 12.77
CA ASN A 360 -7.11 -13.13 13.46
C ASN A 360 -5.67 -13.66 13.41
N GLU A 361 -4.93 -13.39 12.32
CA GLU A 361 -3.59 -13.93 12.11
C GLU A 361 -2.51 -12.85 12.05
N PHE A 362 -2.69 -11.79 11.25
CA PHE A 362 -1.63 -10.81 10.99
C PHE A 362 -1.46 -9.78 12.12
N VAL A 363 -2.51 -9.01 12.42
CA VAL A 363 -2.45 -7.92 13.42
C VAL A 363 -1.98 -8.43 14.79
N PRO A 364 -2.46 -9.58 15.32
CA PRO A 364 -1.97 -10.10 16.60
C PRO A 364 -0.45 -10.34 16.64
N LEU A 365 0.15 -10.80 15.55
CA LEU A 365 1.60 -10.99 15.45
C LEU A 365 2.34 -9.65 15.40
N VAL A 366 1.76 -8.66 14.72
CA VAL A 366 2.40 -7.35 14.55
C VAL A 366 2.42 -6.56 15.85
N ILE A 367 1.28 -6.41 16.54
CA ILE A 367 1.13 -5.49 17.69
C ILE A 367 1.07 -6.20 19.06
N GLY A 368 0.97 -7.52 19.10
CA GLY A 368 0.91 -8.30 20.34
C GLY A 368 -0.45 -8.29 21.04
N ALA A 369 -0.65 -9.27 21.91
CA ALA A 369 -1.93 -9.53 22.57
C ALA A 369 -2.36 -8.40 23.51
N LYS A 370 -1.40 -7.72 24.16
CA LYS A 370 -1.69 -6.57 25.03
C LYS A 370 -2.40 -5.45 24.28
N ASN A 371 -1.89 -5.07 23.10
CA ASN A 371 -2.50 -4.02 22.28
C ASN A 371 -3.81 -4.50 21.62
N MET A 372 -3.88 -5.76 21.18
CA MET A 372 -5.12 -6.36 20.69
C MET A 372 -6.27 -6.25 21.71
N ASN A 373 -5.97 -6.48 23.00
CA ASN A 373 -6.93 -6.34 24.10
C ASN A 373 -7.30 -4.86 24.34
N ALA A 374 -6.30 -3.99 24.45
CA ALA A 374 -6.50 -2.56 24.76
C ALA A 374 -7.36 -1.84 23.71
N PHE A 375 -7.26 -2.26 22.44
CA PHE A 375 -8.03 -1.68 21.33
C PHE A 375 -9.21 -2.56 20.87
N HIS A 376 -9.56 -3.62 21.61
CA HIS A 376 -10.70 -4.50 21.29
C HIS A 376 -10.67 -5.07 19.86
N LEU A 377 -9.47 -5.41 19.37
CA LEU A 377 -9.24 -5.79 17.97
C LEU A 377 -9.53 -7.27 17.70
N TRP A 378 -9.57 -8.13 18.72
CA TRP A 378 -9.85 -9.56 18.54
C TRP A 378 -11.18 -9.81 17.83
N ILE A 379 -11.19 -10.79 16.93
CA ILE A 379 -12.43 -11.32 16.34
C ILE A 379 -13.28 -11.94 17.46
N ARG A 380 -14.60 -11.68 17.44
CA ARG A 380 -15.48 -12.29 18.43
C ARG A 380 -15.65 -13.77 18.15
N ARG A 381 -15.77 -14.58 19.20
CA ARG A 381 -16.15 -16.00 19.05
C ARG A 381 -17.61 -16.18 18.63
N SER A 382 -18.48 -15.26 19.06
CA SER A 382 -19.91 -15.25 18.77
C SER A 382 -20.50 -13.83 18.90
N GLY A 383 -21.72 -13.66 18.38
CA GLY A 383 -22.43 -12.38 18.40
C GLY A 383 -21.84 -11.36 17.44
N ARG A 384 -22.06 -10.07 17.72
CA ARG A 384 -21.76 -8.95 16.82
C ARG A 384 -20.99 -7.85 17.51
N THR A 385 -20.29 -7.05 16.71
CA THR A 385 -19.78 -5.73 17.11
C THR A 385 -20.76 -4.64 16.66
N THR A 386 -20.47 -3.39 17.02
CA THR A 386 -21.29 -2.24 16.65
C THR A 386 -20.42 -1.23 15.90
N TYR A 387 -20.98 -0.71 14.81
CA TYR A 387 -20.39 0.37 14.01
C TYR A 387 -20.45 1.69 14.77
N ASP A 388 -19.36 2.47 14.77
CA ASP A 388 -19.31 3.83 15.30
C ASP A 388 -19.34 4.86 14.15
N PRO A 389 -20.47 5.55 13.93
CA PRO A 389 -20.59 6.55 12.87
C PRO A 389 -19.79 7.84 13.13
N ASN A 390 -19.24 8.04 14.32
CA ASN A 390 -18.41 9.21 14.64
C ASN A 390 -16.91 8.95 14.44
N LEU A 391 -16.53 7.69 14.17
CA LEU A 391 -15.14 7.31 13.96
C LEU A 391 -14.76 7.43 12.49
N ASN A 392 -13.75 8.25 12.19
CA ASN A 392 -13.23 8.40 10.84
C ASN A 392 -12.27 7.23 10.48
N PRO A 393 -12.60 6.38 9.49
CA PRO A 393 -11.78 5.25 9.05
C PRO A 393 -10.64 5.63 8.09
N SER A 394 -10.54 6.88 7.63
CA SER A 394 -9.48 7.30 6.71
C SER A 394 -8.08 6.97 7.24
N ILE A 395 -7.18 6.57 6.33
CA ILE A 395 -5.79 6.23 6.69
C ILE A 395 -5.08 7.40 7.36
N ILE A 396 -4.40 7.10 8.45
CA ILE A 396 -3.52 8.00 9.19
C ILE A 396 -2.22 8.15 8.41
N ASN A 397 -1.75 9.39 8.24
CA ASN A 397 -0.56 9.69 7.48
C ASN A 397 0.70 9.10 8.13
N GLU A 398 0.81 9.16 9.46
CA GLU A 398 1.87 8.53 10.24
C GLU A 398 1.89 6.99 10.10
N PHE A 399 0.72 6.38 9.89
CA PHE A 399 0.61 4.96 9.63
C PHE A 399 1.19 4.62 8.24
N SER A 400 0.75 5.29 7.17
CA SER A 400 1.18 4.98 5.80
C SER A 400 2.57 5.50 5.43
N ALA A 401 3.01 6.62 6.01
CA ALA A 401 4.31 7.22 5.72
C ALA A 401 5.45 6.65 6.58
N ALA A 402 5.14 6.02 7.72
CA ALA A 402 6.15 5.48 8.64
C ALA A 402 5.77 4.12 9.23
N ALA A 403 4.77 4.03 10.11
CA ALA A 403 4.61 2.86 10.98
C ALA A 403 4.34 1.55 10.22
N PHE A 404 3.46 1.57 9.20
CA PHE A 404 3.13 0.37 8.41
C PHE A 404 4.20 0.02 7.36
N ARG A 405 5.19 0.89 7.17
CA ARG A 405 6.38 0.60 6.35
C ARG A 405 7.41 -0.26 7.08
N PHE A 406 7.14 -0.66 8.33
CA PHE A 406 8.00 -1.60 9.07
C PHE A 406 8.28 -2.88 8.26
N GLY A 407 7.34 -3.30 7.41
CA GLY A 407 7.50 -4.47 6.55
C GLY A 407 8.75 -4.41 5.66
N HIS A 408 9.25 -3.21 5.31
CA HIS A 408 10.45 -3.06 4.49
C HIS A 408 11.73 -3.58 5.17
N SER A 409 11.80 -3.59 6.51
CA SER A 409 12.93 -4.23 7.22
C SER A 409 12.80 -5.75 7.27
N THR A 410 11.59 -6.29 7.04
CA THR A 410 11.31 -7.74 7.07
C THR A 410 11.45 -8.42 5.71
N VAL A 411 11.84 -7.68 4.67
CA VAL A 411 12.06 -8.20 3.31
C VAL A 411 13.37 -8.97 3.24
N ASN A 412 13.30 -10.21 2.73
CA ASN A 412 14.50 -10.97 2.38
C ASN A 412 15.04 -10.50 1.01
N GLY A 413 16.37 -10.41 0.87
CA GLY A 413 16.98 -10.20 -0.46
C GLY A 413 16.89 -11.45 -1.35
N LEU A 414 16.75 -12.63 -0.73
CA LEU A 414 16.66 -13.93 -1.39
C LEU A 414 15.26 -14.52 -1.19
N PHE A 415 14.55 -14.75 -2.30
CA PHE A 415 13.26 -15.44 -2.32
C PHE A 415 13.47 -16.88 -2.80
N HIS A 416 12.53 -17.76 -2.46
CA HIS A 416 12.63 -19.19 -2.77
C HIS A 416 11.39 -19.63 -3.54
N LEU A 417 11.60 -20.39 -4.63
CA LEU A 417 10.58 -21.22 -5.25
C LEU A 417 10.74 -22.62 -4.67
N MET A 418 9.73 -23.16 -4.02
CA MET A 418 9.81 -24.43 -3.29
C MET A 418 8.83 -25.47 -3.84
N ASP A 419 9.34 -26.64 -4.20
CA ASP A 419 8.52 -27.76 -4.66
C ASP A 419 7.87 -28.55 -3.50
N GLU A 420 7.07 -29.56 -3.83
CA GLU A 420 6.39 -30.42 -2.86
C GLU A 420 7.33 -31.28 -2.01
N ARG A 421 8.59 -31.45 -2.42
CA ARG A 421 9.62 -32.19 -1.68
C ARG A 421 10.45 -31.27 -0.78
N GLY A 422 10.12 -29.97 -0.76
CA GLY A 422 10.88 -28.95 -0.03
C GLY A 422 12.17 -28.52 -0.73
N GLN A 423 12.41 -28.92 -1.99
CA GLN A 423 13.58 -28.45 -2.73
C GLN A 423 13.35 -27.01 -3.17
N THR A 424 14.35 -26.15 -2.94
CA THR A 424 14.24 -24.73 -3.23
C THR A 424 15.12 -24.31 -4.40
N ARG A 425 14.55 -23.52 -5.32
CA ARG A 425 15.28 -22.72 -6.31
C ARG A 425 15.24 -21.25 -5.89
N PRO A 426 16.34 -20.68 -5.38
CA PRO A 426 16.35 -19.29 -4.93
C PRO A 426 16.43 -18.30 -6.10
N TYR A 427 15.96 -17.08 -5.88
CA TYR A 427 16.15 -15.94 -6.77
C TYR A 427 16.35 -14.65 -5.97
N LEU A 428 17.17 -13.74 -6.50
CA LEU A 428 17.43 -12.45 -5.87
C LEU A 428 16.30 -11.46 -6.18
N LEU A 429 15.87 -10.71 -5.18
CA LEU A 429 14.83 -9.68 -5.34
C LEU A 429 15.29 -8.60 -6.34
N ARG A 430 16.56 -8.16 -6.26
CA ARG A 430 17.13 -7.12 -7.13
C ARG A 430 17.12 -7.45 -8.63
N GLU A 431 16.86 -8.70 -9.00
CA GLU A 431 16.81 -9.17 -10.40
C GLU A 431 15.38 -9.47 -10.88
N ASN A 432 14.40 -9.34 -9.96
CA ASN A 432 13.02 -9.80 -10.14
C ASN A 432 11.96 -8.76 -9.81
N TYR A 433 12.33 -7.49 -9.61
CA TYR A 433 11.36 -6.40 -9.65
C TYR A 433 10.69 -6.32 -11.02
N PHE A 434 9.38 -6.13 -11.05
CA PHE A 434 8.62 -6.00 -12.30
C PHE A 434 8.84 -7.18 -13.26
N ASN A 435 9.02 -8.39 -12.73
CA ASN A 435 9.27 -9.58 -13.52
C ASN A 435 8.37 -10.74 -13.06
N PRO A 436 7.05 -10.69 -13.29
CA PRO A 436 6.12 -11.71 -12.82
C PRO A 436 6.11 -12.97 -13.72
N PHE A 437 6.93 -13.03 -14.77
CA PHE A 437 6.81 -14.03 -15.86
C PHE A 437 7.10 -15.47 -15.43
N VAL A 438 7.67 -15.67 -14.24
CA VAL A 438 7.77 -17.00 -13.64
C VAL A 438 6.39 -17.66 -13.48
N LEU A 439 5.33 -16.88 -13.22
CA LEU A 439 3.96 -17.39 -13.05
C LEU A 439 3.37 -17.97 -14.34
N TYR A 440 3.86 -17.59 -15.53
CA TYR A 440 3.38 -18.20 -16.78
C TYR A 440 3.84 -19.65 -16.95
N ASN A 441 5.00 -20.00 -16.39
CA ASN A 441 5.64 -21.30 -16.60
C ASN A 441 5.55 -22.22 -15.38
N ASP A 442 5.57 -21.62 -14.19
CA ASP A 442 5.55 -22.29 -12.91
C ASP A 442 4.22 -22.07 -12.19
N ASP A 443 3.86 -23.04 -11.36
CA ASP A 443 2.67 -22.95 -10.51
C ASP A 443 2.90 -21.93 -9.40
N ILE A 444 1.85 -21.15 -9.06
CA ILE A 444 1.95 -20.14 -7.99
C ILE A 444 2.33 -20.80 -6.66
N ASP A 445 2.03 -22.08 -6.53
CA ASP A 445 2.37 -22.93 -5.40
C ASP A 445 3.87 -22.94 -5.09
N LEU A 446 4.75 -22.87 -6.10
CA LEU A 446 6.19 -22.82 -5.81
C LEU A 446 6.55 -21.56 -5.02
N ILE A 447 5.95 -20.44 -5.38
CA ILE A 447 6.16 -19.16 -4.69
C ILE A 447 5.52 -19.22 -3.30
N ILE A 448 4.27 -19.67 -3.19
CA ILE A 448 3.55 -19.73 -1.92
C ILE A 448 4.23 -20.70 -0.93
N ARG A 449 4.66 -21.90 -1.37
CA ARG A 449 5.45 -22.82 -0.54
C ARG A 449 6.75 -22.17 -0.07
N GLY A 450 7.42 -21.42 -0.94
CA GLY A 450 8.61 -20.66 -0.56
C GLY A 450 8.32 -19.64 0.53
N LEU A 451 7.23 -18.88 0.41
CA LEU A 451 6.85 -17.86 1.40
C LEU A 451 6.50 -18.45 2.77
N ILE A 452 5.81 -19.59 2.81
CA ILE A 452 5.44 -20.25 4.09
C ILE A 452 6.54 -21.16 4.63
N GLY A 453 7.45 -21.63 3.78
CA GLY A 453 8.50 -22.59 4.13
C GLY A 453 9.81 -21.94 4.58
N VAL A 454 10.01 -20.64 4.32
CA VAL A 454 11.22 -19.91 4.77
C VAL A 454 10.88 -18.83 5.79
N ARG A 455 11.86 -18.53 6.65
CA ARG A 455 11.74 -17.46 7.65
C ARG A 455 11.83 -16.08 6.98
N GLY A 456 11.07 -15.13 7.49
CA GLY A 456 11.24 -13.72 7.15
C GLY A 456 12.41 -13.09 7.91
N HIS A 457 12.98 -12.01 7.34
CA HIS A 457 13.94 -11.18 8.06
C HIS A 457 13.31 -10.56 9.30
N LEU A 458 14.11 -10.41 10.34
CA LEU A 458 13.74 -9.84 11.62
C LEU A 458 13.33 -8.36 11.43
N PHE A 459 12.25 -7.92 12.08
CA PHE A 459 12.00 -6.49 12.25
C PHE A 459 13.12 -5.90 13.10
N ASP A 460 13.99 -5.09 12.52
CA ASP A 460 14.99 -4.31 13.21
C ASP A 460 15.43 -3.16 12.29
N ARG A 461 16.49 -2.44 12.68
CA ARG A 461 17.02 -1.35 11.87
C ARG A 461 17.72 -1.81 10.59
N TYR A 462 18.13 -3.08 10.46
CA TYR A 462 18.92 -3.55 9.34
C TYR A 462 18.03 -3.89 8.15
N VAL A 463 18.51 -3.58 6.95
CA VAL A 463 17.71 -3.72 5.73
C VAL A 463 18.58 -4.24 4.59
N THR A 464 18.06 -5.20 3.82
CA THR A 464 18.76 -5.79 2.68
C THR A 464 19.13 -4.75 1.61
N ASP A 465 20.30 -4.90 1.00
CA ASP A 465 20.75 -4.05 -0.10
C ASP A 465 19.90 -4.20 -1.36
N ASP A 466 19.10 -5.26 -1.48
CA ASP A 466 18.13 -5.44 -2.56
C ASP A 466 17.04 -4.36 -2.57
N VAL A 467 16.74 -3.74 -1.42
CA VAL A 467 15.82 -2.59 -1.31
C VAL A 467 16.55 -1.28 -0.98
N ARG A 468 17.78 -1.31 -0.46
CA ARG A 468 18.54 -0.09 -0.07
C ARG A 468 19.47 0.46 -1.16
N ASN A 469 19.95 -0.40 -2.06
CA ASN A 469 20.91 -0.03 -3.11
C ASN A 469 20.46 -0.45 -4.50
N HIS A 470 19.52 -1.40 -4.59
CA HIS A 470 19.08 -2.00 -5.85
C HIS A 470 17.56 -1.96 -6.01
N LEU A 471 16.86 -1.10 -5.26
CA LEU A 471 15.41 -0.96 -5.39
C LEU A 471 15.06 -0.64 -6.85
N TYR A 472 14.21 -1.47 -7.45
CA TYR A 472 13.68 -1.29 -8.80
C TYR A 472 14.75 -1.10 -9.88
N LYS A 473 15.96 -1.62 -9.67
CA LYS A 473 16.94 -1.62 -10.74
C LYS A 473 16.42 -2.46 -11.91
N SER A 474 16.68 -2.03 -13.14
CA SER A 474 16.53 -2.94 -14.27
C SER A 474 17.62 -4.02 -14.22
N ARG A 475 17.46 -5.10 -14.99
CA ARG A 475 18.46 -6.17 -15.05
C ARG A 475 19.82 -5.70 -15.58
N GLU A 476 19.80 -4.71 -16.48
CA GLU A 476 21.01 -4.14 -17.09
C GLU A 476 21.70 -3.12 -16.16
N ASP A 477 20.94 -2.54 -15.23
CA ASP A 477 21.49 -1.57 -14.29
C ASP A 477 22.37 -2.21 -13.21
N ARG A 478 23.45 -1.50 -12.86
CA ARG A 478 24.36 -1.90 -11.79
C ARG A 478 23.88 -1.47 -10.39
N PHE A 479 22.94 -0.54 -10.31
CA PHE A 479 22.38 0.00 -9.07
C PHE A 479 20.92 0.38 -9.27
N GLY A 480 20.19 0.53 -8.18
CA GLY A 480 18.82 1.05 -8.14
C GLY A 480 18.71 2.21 -7.16
N SER A 481 17.51 2.43 -6.63
CA SER A 481 17.27 3.44 -5.60
C SER A 481 17.42 2.88 -4.17
N ASP A 482 17.22 3.75 -3.18
CA ASP A 482 17.24 3.42 -1.75
C ASP A 482 15.86 3.63 -1.11
N LEU A 483 15.17 2.52 -0.82
CA LEU A 483 13.83 2.53 -0.22
C LEU A 483 13.81 3.17 1.18
N ILE A 484 14.89 3.02 1.94
CA ILE A 484 14.99 3.53 3.31
C ILE A 484 15.23 5.03 3.30
N ALA A 485 16.09 5.51 2.40
CA ALA A 485 16.24 6.94 2.16
C ALA A 485 14.92 7.55 1.67
N PHE A 486 14.18 6.86 0.80
CA PHE A 486 12.85 7.31 0.34
C PHE A 486 11.82 7.35 1.47
N ASN A 487 11.80 6.37 2.39
CA ASN A 487 10.90 6.40 3.54
C ASN A 487 11.16 7.60 4.45
N ILE A 488 12.44 7.86 4.76
CA ILE A 488 12.85 9.02 5.55
C ILE A 488 12.45 10.33 4.85
N GLN A 489 12.81 10.47 3.57
CA GLN A 489 12.50 11.66 2.78
C GLN A 489 10.98 11.88 2.64
N ARG A 490 10.19 10.80 2.49
CA ARG A 490 8.72 10.82 2.43
C ARG A 490 8.09 11.28 3.74
N GLY A 491 8.62 10.85 4.89
CA GLY A 491 8.18 11.37 6.20
C GLY A 491 8.35 12.88 6.31
N ARG A 492 9.48 13.41 5.83
CA ARG A 492 9.76 14.87 5.81
C ARG A 492 8.88 15.63 4.82
N ASP A 493 8.63 15.06 3.64
CA ASP A 493 7.70 15.60 2.63
C ASP A 493 6.25 15.66 3.14
N HIS A 494 5.85 14.69 3.95
CA HIS A 494 4.52 14.61 4.56
C HIS A 494 4.39 15.45 5.83
N GLY A 495 5.46 16.14 6.25
CA GLY A 495 5.49 16.92 7.49
C GLY A 495 5.19 16.05 8.71
N ILE A 496 5.71 14.82 8.76
CA ILE A 496 5.55 13.93 9.92
C ILE A 496 6.48 14.43 11.03
N PRO A 497 5.96 14.76 12.23
CA PRO A 497 6.79 15.10 13.38
C PRO A 497 7.90 14.09 13.69
N GLY A 498 8.91 14.54 14.43
CA GLY A 498 9.97 13.66 14.92
C GLY A 498 9.47 12.53 15.83
N TYR A 499 10.25 11.45 15.89
CA TYR A 499 9.97 10.20 16.61
C TYR A 499 9.55 10.43 18.08
N VAL A 500 10.27 11.25 18.83
CA VAL A 500 10.02 11.45 20.27
C VAL A 500 8.67 12.11 20.57
N PHE A 501 8.09 12.86 19.62
CA PHE A 501 6.74 13.40 19.79
C PHE A 501 5.68 12.31 19.83
N TYR A 502 5.95 11.14 19.24
CA TYR A 502 5.07 9.98 19.31
C TYR A 502 5.26 9.17 20.60
N LEU A 503 6.45 9.17 21.18
CA LEU A 503 6.64 8.67 22.54
C LEU A 503 5.79 9.48 23.52
N ARG A 504 5.80 10.81 23.38
CA ARG A 504 4.91 11.68 24.15
C ARG A 504 3.43 11.41 23.86
N TYR A 505 3.03 11.32 22.59
CA TYR A 505 1.63 11.10 22.21
C TYR A 505 1.08 9.75 22.70
N CYS A 506 1.89 8.69 22.64
CA CYS A 506 1.45 7.34 22.98
C CYS A 506 1.61 7.01 24.47
N PHE A 507 2.59 7.61 25.15
CA PHE A 507 3.03 7.18 26.48
C PHE A 507 3.25 8.33 27.48
N ASP A 508 3.02 9.60 27.09
CA ASP A 508 3.29 10.81 27.88
C ASP A 508 4.77 11.01 28.27
N GLU A 509 5.67 10.44 27.46
CA GLU A 509 7.11 10.43 27.71
C GLU A 509 7.79 11.65 27.08
N GLN A 510 8.57 12.38 27.88
CA GLN A 510 9.27 13.59 27.44
C GLN A 510 10.76 13.31 27.32
N ILE A 511 11.20 13.10 26.08
CA ILE A 511 12.60 12.86 25.73
C ILE A 511 13.20 14.15 25.17
N THR A 512 14.20 14.70 25.86
CA THR A 512 14.94 15.92 25.51
C THR A 512 16.43 15.67 25.28
N GLU A 513 16.94 14.50 25.65
CA GLU A 513 18.32 14.08 25.49
C GLU A 513 18.42 12.68 24.88
N PHE A 514 19.43 12.44 24.04
CA PHE A 514 19.62 11.13 23.39
C PHE A 514 19.79 9.97 24.37
N ALA A 515 20.43 10.20 25.52
CA ALA A 515 20.66 9.14 26.51
C ALA A 515 19.36 8.61 27.15
N GLN A 516 18.28 9.41 27.15
CA GLN A 516 16.97 8.96 27.66
C GLN A 516 16.32 7.90 26.73
N LEU A 517 16.80 7.76 25.50
CA LEU A 517 16.34 6.73 24.57
C LEU A 517 16.78 5.31 24.96
N ASP A 518 17.62 5.14 25.97
CA ASP A 518 18.04 3.82 26.48
C ASP A 518 16.85 2.96 26.94
N ALA A 519 15.74 3.60 27.34
CA ALA A 519 14.49 2.92 27.68
C ALA A 519 13.77 2.30 26.46
N TYR A 520 14.08 2.76 25.24
CA TYR A 520 13.36 2.40 24.03
C TYR A 520 14.21 1.70 22.97
N MET A 521 15.52 1.94 22.94
CA MET A 521 16.40 1.35 21.93
C MET A 521 17.81 1.07 22.48
N PRO A 522 18.57 0.14 21.88
CA PRO A 522 19.92 -0.18 22.34
C PRO A 522 20.86 1.03 22.34
N ARG A 523 21.75 1.10 23.34
CA ARG A 523 22.75 2.16 23.50
C ARG A 523 23.55 2.49 22.25
N GLU A 524 23.95 1.45 21.51
CA GLU A 524 24.66 1.60 20.24
C GLU A 524 23.84 2.43 19.24
N GLN A 525 22.51 2.28 19.21
CA GLN A 525 21.65 2.96 18.24
C GLN A 525 21.47 4.44 18.58
N TRP A 526 21.07 4.76 19.82
CA TRP A 526 20.89 6.18 20.17
C TRP A 526 22.23 6.95 20.13
N THR A 527 23.36 6.28 20.38
CA THR A 527 24.69 6.89 20.21
C THR A 527 24.96 7.25 18.73
N ARG A 528 24.56 6.40 17.79
CA ARG A 528 24.66 6.72 16.36
C ARG A 528 23.69 7.85 15.96
N TYR A 529 22.48 7.89 16.52
CA TYR A 529 21.57 9.02 16.32
C TYR A 529 22.19 10.34 16.80
N SER A 530 22.86 10.37 17.96
CA SER A 530 23.52 11.58 18.47
C SER A 530 24.71 12.06 17.62
N GLN A 531 25.26 11.18 16.76
CA GLN A 531 26.32 11.55 15.81
C GLN A 531 25.75 12.11 14.49
N LEU A 532 24.48 11.79 14.18
CA LEU A 532 23.85 12.14 12.92
C LEU A 532 22.91 13.34 13.04
N TYR A 533 22.08 13.37 14.09
CA TYR A 533 21.09 14.42 14.31
C TYR A 533 21.59 15.45 15.32
N GLU A 534 21.24 16.72 15.09
CA GLU A 534 21.57 17.80 16.02
C GLU A 534 20.83 17.64 17.35
N ARG A 535 19.55 17.24 17.29
CA ARG A 535 18.68 17.12 18.45
C ARG A 535 17.90 15.81 18.42
N VAL A 536 17.51 15.32 19.59
CA VAL A 536 16.76 14.05 19.71
C VAL A 536 15.36 14.16 19.07
N GLU A 537 14.79 15.37 19.10
CA GLU A 537 13.50 15.70 18.50
C GLU A 537 13.52 15.67 16.96
N ASP A 538 14.70 15.71 16.34
CA ASP A 538 14.85 15.73 14.89
C ASP A 538 14.77 14.33 14.26
N ILE A 539 14.91 13.25 15.07
CA ILE A 539 14.92 11.86 14.59
C ILE A 539 13.63 11.58 13.79
N ASP A 540 13.77 11.15 12.54
CA ASP A 540 12.62 10.79 11.70
C ASP A 540 11.85 9.59 12.28
N LEU A 541 10.51 9.69 12.34
CA LEU A 541 9.64 8.65 12.92
C LEU A 541 9.93 7.24 12.39
N TYR A 542 10.12 7.09 11.08
CA TYR A 542 10.40 5.80 10.47
C TYR A 542 11.70 5.17 11.01
N SER A 543 12.78 5.96 11.04
CA SER A 543 14.10 5.52 11.47
C SER A 543 14.10 5.19 12.98
N GLY A 544 13.55 6.09 13.79
CA GLY A 544 13.43 5.91 15.24
C GLY A 544 12.59 4.69 15.63
N GLY A 545 11.40 4.54 15.04
CA GLY A 545 10.50 3.42 15.32
C GLY A 545 11.05 2.04 14.91
N LEU A 546 11.81 1.95 13.81
CA LEU A 546 12.54 0.72 13.44
C LEU A 546 13.63 0.33 14.45
N SER A 547 14.13 1.30 15.21
CA SER A 547 15.27 1.11 16.12
C SER A 547 14.84 0.72 17.53
N GLU A 548 13.54 0.70 17.82
CA GLU A 548 13.01 0.34 19.13
C GLU A 548 13.26 -1.13 19.49
N TYR A 549 13.32 -1.42 20.79
CA TYR A 549 13.13 -2.77 21.30
C TYR A 549 11.75 -3.28 20.92
N LYS A 550 11.68 -4.55 20.52
CA LYS A 550 10.41 -5.23 20.27
C LYS A 550 9.63 -5.41 21.56
N LEU A 551 8.31 -5.33 21.47
CA LEU A 551 7.47 -5.82 22.55
C LEU A 551 7.60 -7.36 22.66
N PRO A 552 7.51 -7.96 23.87
CA PRO A 552 7.77 -9.40 24.08
C PRO A 552 6.92 -10.35 23.21
N ASP A 553 5.70 -9.96 22.85
CA ASP A 553 4.73 -10.76 22.09
C ASP A 553 4.35 -10.11 20.75
N ALA A 554 5.17 -9.17 20.25
CA ALA A 554 4.91 -8.44 19.02
C ALA A 554 6.15 -8.36 18.12
N ILE A 555 5.94 -8.10 16.83
CA ILE A 555 7.03 -7.90 15.87
C ILE A 555 7.64 -6.51 16.02
N VAL A 556 6.81 -5.49 16.26
CA VAL A 556 7.24 -4.08 16.30
C VAL A 556 7.47 -3.57 17.72
N GLY A 557 8.15 -2.42 17.81
CA GLY A 557 8.31 -1.68 19.07
C GLY A 557 7.04 -0.93 19.50
N PRO A 558 7.06 -0.36 20.72
CA PRO A 558 5.90 0.29 21.33
C PRO A 558 5.29 1.41 20.46
N THR A 559 6.09 2.27 19.84
CA THR A 559 5.56 3.42 19.08
C THR A 559 4.79 2.97 17.84
N PHE A 560 5.36 2.05 17.05
CA PHE A 560 4.66 1.50 15.91
C PHE A 560 3.44 0.68 16.33
N ALA A 561 3.51 -0.09 17.42
CA ALA A 561 2.35 -0.80 17.93
C ALA A 561 1.20 0.16 18.29
N CYS A 562 1.48 1.29 18.93
CA CYS A 562 0.49 2.32 19.24
C CYS A 562 -0.18 2.88 17.97
N ILE A 563 0.61 3.30 16.97
CA ILE A 563 0.10 3.89 15.72
C ILE A 563 -0.72 2.87 14.93
N ILE A 564 -0.19 1.66 14.77
CA ILE A 564 -0.83 0.56 14.03
C ILE A 564 -2.16 0.17 14.71
N SER A 565 -2.17 0.02 16.04
CA SER A 565 -3.40 -0.30 16.78
C SER A 565 -4.50 0.76 16.61
N LYS A 566 -4.11 2.04 16.63
CA LYS A 566 -5.03 3.17 16.38
C LYS A 566 -5.58 3.19 14.96
N GLN A 567 -4.83 2.75 13.95
CA GLN A 567 -5.34 2.61 12.59
C GLN A 567 -6.33 1.45 12.50
N PHE A 568 -5.94 0.24 12.94
CA PHE A 568 -6.81 -0.93 12.86
C PHE A 568 -8.08 -0.78 13.70
N TYR A 569 -8.05 -0.06 14.83
CA TYR A 569 -9.28 0.30 15.55
C TYR A 569 -10.26 1.09 14.68
N ARG A 570 -9.76 2.10 13.96
CA ARG A 570 -10.56 2.91 13.03
C ARG A 570 -11.08 2.09 11.85
N LEU A 571 -10.27 1.21 11.29
CA LEU A 571 -10.68 0.33 10.18
C LEU A 571 -11.73 -0.70 10.60
N LYS A 572 -11.75 -1.13 11.87
CA LYS A 572 -12.75 -2.05 12.40
C LYS A 572 -14.05 -1.35 12.76
N PHE A 573 -13.99 -0.33 13.61
CA PHE A 573 -15.18 0.28 14.20
C PHE A 573 -15.74 1.44 13.36
N GLY A 574 -14.93 2.09 12.52
CA GLY A 574 -15.33 3.17 11.62
C GLY A 574 -15.77 2.68 10.23
N ASP A 575 -15.73 1.37 9.98
CA ASP A 575 -16.23 0.75 8.76
C ASP A 575 -17.63 0.16 8.98
N ARG A 576 -18.66 0.79 8.39
CA ARG A 576 -20.06 0.33 8.50
C ARG A 576 -20.28 -1.09 7.99
N PHE A 577 -19.44 -1.56 7.08
CA PHE A 577 -19.56 -2.86 6.44
C PHE A 577 -18.54 -3.88 6.99
N TRP A 578 -17.84 -3.57 8.10
CA TRP A 578 -17.03 -4.56 8.82
C TRP A 578 -17.87 -5.80 9.13
N PHE A 579 -17.29 -6.97 8.86
CA PHE A 579 -18.09 -8.18 8.71
C PHE A 579 -18.86 -8.58 9.98
N GLU A 580 -18.36 -8.26 11.19
CA GLU A 580 -19.02 -8.62 12.46
C GLU A 580 -20.09 -7.62 12.93
N HIS A 581 -20.28 -6.48 12.27
CA HIS A 581 -21.23 -5.47 12.75
C HIS A 581 -22.69 -5.91 12.63
N GLY A 582 -23.48 -5.60 13.66
CA GLY A 582 -24.93 -5.72 13.67
C GLY A 582 -25.68 -4.53 13.11
N ASP A 583 -26.98 -4.74 12.85
CA ASP A 583 -27.96 -3.70 12.58
C ASP A 583 -27.66 -2.79 11.38
N GLN A 584 -26.84 -3.28 10.43
CA GLN A 584 -26.63 -2.65 9.13
C GLN A 584 -27.31 -3.47 8.04
N ILE A 585 -27.76 -2.81 6.97
CA ILE A 585 -28.40 -3.49 5.82
C ILE A 585 -27.47 -4.52 5.18
N GLY A 586 -26.18 -4.23 5.17
CA GLY A 586 -25.13 -5.12 4.71
C GLY A 586 -24.57 -6.07 5.77
N SER A 587 -25.19 -6.21 6.95
CA SER A 587 -24.72 -7.11 8.00
C SER A 587 -24.87 -8.58 7.58
N PHE A 588 -23.87 -9.41 7.87
CA PHE A 588 -24.00 -10.86 7.73
C PHE A 588 -24.94 -11.41 8.81
N ASN A 589 -25.69 -12.47 8.51
CA ASN A 589 -26.50 -13.17 9.53
C ASN A 589 -25.62 -14.07 10.43
N GLU A 590 -26.15 -14.58 11.55
CA GLU A 590 -25.36 -15.42 12.47
C GLU A 590 -24.81 -16.70 11.83
N GLY A 591 -25.53 -17.30 10.88
CA GLY A 591 -25.06 -18.46 10.13
C GLY A 591 -23.82 -18.12 9.29
N GLN A 592 -23.88 -17.01 8.56
CA GLN A 592 -22.80 -16.50 7.73
C GLN A 592 -21.57 -16.14 8.58
N LEU A 593 -21.77 -15.47 9.72
CA LEU A 593 -20.68 -15.13 10.66
C LEU A 593 -19.97 -16.37 11.22
N ARG A 594 -20.72 -17.43 11.55
CA ARG A 594 -20.12 -18.70 12.01
C ARG A 594 -19.22 -19.33 10.96
N GLU A 595 -19.54 -19.19 9.68
CA GLU A 595 -18.72 -19.72 8.59
C GLU A 595 -17.51 -18.84 8.31
N LEU A 596 -17.69 -17.51 8.24
CA LEU A 596 -16.59 -16.56 8.03
C LEU A 596 -15.51 -16.66 9.12
N ARG A 597 -15.90 -16.88 10.38
CA ARG A 597 -14.96 -17.05 11.51
C ARG A 597 -14.09 -18.32 11.43
N LYS A 598 -14.33 -19.21 10.47
CA LYS A 598 -13.49 -20.40 10.25
C LYS A 598 -12.35 -20.13 9.27
N VAL A 599 -12.37 -18.99 8.57
CA VAL A 599 -11.42 -18.68 7.50
C VAL A 599 -10.05 -18.34 8.08
N SER A 600 -9.03 -18.94 7.48
CA SER A 600 -7.61 -18.66 7.67
C SER A 600 -6.90 -18.53 6.33
N LEU A 601 -5.68 -17.98 6.31
CA LEU A 601 -4.89 -17.92 5.08
C LEU A 601 -4.53 -19.33 4.58
N ALA A 602 -4.35 -20.29 5.48
CA ALA A 602 -4.19 -21.70 5.13
C ALA A 602 -5.41 -22.25 4.36
N ASN A 603 -6.63 -21.86 4.74
CA ASN A 603 -7.84 -22.22 3.99
C ASN A 603 -7.79 -21.71 2.54
N ILE A 604 -7.41 -20.44 2.35
CA ILE A 604 -7.37 -19.82 1.03
C ILE A 604 -6.32 -20.49 0.15
N ILE A 605 -5.13 -20.77 0.69
CA ILE A 605 -4.05 -21.46 -0.03
C ILE A 605 -4.51 -22.86 -0.46
N CYS A 606 -5.04 -23.68 0.46
CA CYS A 606 -5.47 -25.04 0.14
C CYS A 606 -6.55 -25.13 -0.95
N ARG A 607 -7.43 -24.13 -1.05
CA ARG A 607 -8.58 -24.15 -1.98
C ARG A 607 -8.28 -23.53 -3.34
N ASN A 608 -7.21 -22.74 -3.43
CA ASN A 608 -6.89 -21.95 -4.62
C ASN A 608 -5.47 -22.19 -5.16
N GLY A 609 -4.64 -22.98 -4.47
CA GLY A 609 -3.40 -23.50 -5.02
C GLY A 609 -3.65 -24.55 -6.11
N ASP A 610 -2.64 -24.79 -6.93
CA ASP A 610 -2.69 -25.72 -8.05
C ASP A 610 -2.57 -27.19 -7.58
N ASN A 611 -1.66 -27.47 -6.65
CA ASN A 611 -1.41 -28.76 -5.99
C ASN A 611 -0.88 -28.58 -4.55
N PHE A 612 -1.71 -28.21 -3.59
CA PHE A 612 -1.29 -28.01 -2.19
C PHE A 612 -1.84 -29.14 -1.29
N PRO A 613 -1.13 -30.27 -1.07
CA PRO A 613 -1.66 -31.39 -0.29
C PRO A 613 -1.65 -31.15 1.23
N GLU A 614 -0.71 -30.34 1.71
CA GLU A 614 -0.49 -30.06 3.13
C GLU A 614 -0.01 -28.62 3.36
N VAL A 615 -0.30 -28.08 4.54
CA VAL A 615 0.01 -26.69 4.91
C VAL A 615 0.11 -26.55 6.43
N HIS A 616 0.88 -25.59 6.92
CA HIS A 616 0.81 -25.19 8.33
C HIS A 616 -0.56 -24.57 8.65
N GLN A 617 -1.09 -24.86 9.84
CA GLN A 617 -2.38 -24.31 10.25
C GLN A 617 -2.34 -22.77 10.39
N ARG A 618 -1.21 -22.21 10.83
CA ARG A 618 -0.94 -20.77 10.93
C ARG A 618 0.26 -20.43 10.06
N VAL A 619 0.01 -20.12 8.79
CA VAL A 619 1.06 -20.01 7.76
C VAL A 619 2.03 -18.84 7.97
N MET A 620 1.65 -17.82 8.74
CA MET A 620 2.51 -16.67 9.08
C MET A 620 3.52 -16.97 10.21
N GLN A 621 3.36 -18.09 10.90
CA GLN A 621 4.23 -18.51 11.99
C GLN A 621 5.12 -19.66 11.51
N VAL A 622 6.36 -19.70 11.98
CA VAL A 622 7.27 -20.81 11.67
C VAL A 622 6.72 -22.13 12.21
N ASP A 623 7.21 -23.24 11.66
CA ASP A 623 6.88 -24.56 12.18
C ASP A 623 7.30 -24.68 13.65
N ASN A 624 6.36 -25.16 14.45
CA ASN A 624 6.60 -25.63 15.80
C ASN A 624 5.66 -26.82 15.97
N SER A 625 6.19 -28.03 15.87
CA SER A 625 5.41 -29.28 15.85
C SER A 625 4.42 -29.43 17.00
N ASN A 626 4.64 -28.72 18.12
CA ASN A 626 3.74 -28.73 19.27
C ASN A 626 2.60 -27.68 19.21
N SER A 627 2.72 -26.62 18.41
CA SER A 627 1.74 -25.51 18.38
C SER A 627 1.27 -25.08 16.99
N ASN A 628 1.98 -25.41 15.91
CA ASN A 628 1.64 -25.04 14.53
C ASN A 628 1.93 -26.20 13.55
N PRO A 629 1.26 -27.36 13.71
CA PRO A 629 1.56 -28.53 12.89
C PRO A 629 1.24 -28.31 11.41
N VAL A 630 1.96 -29.04 10.55
CA VAL A 630 1.56 -29.28 9.16
C VAL A 630 0.36 -30.21 9.17
N VAL A 631 -0.69 -29.84 8.44
CA VAL A 631 -1.93 -30.61 8.30
C VAL A 631 -2.28 -30.81 6.84
N SER A 632 -2.97 -31.90 6.51
CA SER A 632 -3.47 -32.10 5.15
C SER A 632 -4.53 -31.04 4.82
N CYS A 633 -4.45 -30.44 3.64
CA CYS A 633 -5.45 -29.51 3.13
C CYS A 633 -6.85 -30.13 3.08
N SER A 634 -6.96 -31.45 2.89
CA SER A 634 -8.24 -32.17 2.94
C SER A 634 -8.91 -32.16 4.33
N SER A 635 -8.13 -32.00 5.41
CA SER A 635 -8.64 -31.93 6.78
C SER A 635 -9.14 -30.53 7.15
N ILE A 636 -8.73 -29.51 6.39
CA ILE A 636 -9.10 -28.13 6.61
C ILE A 636 -10.49 -27.89 6.02
N LYS A 637 -11.50 -27.74 6.89
CA LYS A 637 -12.91 -27.61 6.48
C LYS A 637 -13.17 -26.35 5.66
N ASP A 638 -13.99 -26.49 4.60
CA ASP A 638 -14.51 -25.35 3.83
C ASP A 638 -15.55 -24.55 4.65
N MET A 639 -15.76 -23.27 4.31
CA MET A 639 -16.97 -22.57 4.73
C MET A 639 -18.20 -23.28 4.16
N ASN A 640 -19.23 -23.44 4.99
CA ASN A 640 -20.50 -23.99 4.54
C ASN A 640 -21.36 -22.91 3.88
N PHE A 641 -21.28 -22.81 2.56
CA PHE A 641 -22.05 -21.82 1.77
C PHE A 641 -23.58 -21.97 1.85
N ASN A 642 -24.12 -23.05 2.46
CA ASN A 642 -25.56 -23.14 2.72
C ASN A 642 -26.09 -21.96 3.56
N ALA A 643 -25.24 -21.27 4.32
CA ALA A 643 -25.61 -20.05 5.03
C ALA A 643 -25.95 -18.85 4.11
N TRP A 644 -25.67 -18.96 2.80
CA TRP A 644 -26.02 -18.00 1.74
C TRP A 644 -27.12 -18.51 0.80
N LYS A 645 -27.73 -19.66 1.09
CA LYS A 645 -28.82 -20.21 0.26
C LYS A 645 -30.09 -19.37 0.43
N GLU A 646 -30.71 -19.00 -0.67
CA GLU A 646 -32.00 -18.30 -0.79
C GLU A 646 -33.05 -19.17 -1.50
#